data_AF-A0A7I7M925-F1
#
_entry.id   AF-A0A7I7M925-F1
#
_cell.length_a   1.000
_cell.length_b   1.000
_cell.length_c   1.000
_cell.angle_alpha   90.00
_cell.angle_beta   90.00
_cell.angle_gamma   90.00
#
_symmetry.space_group_name_H-M   'P 1'
#
loop_
_entity.id
_entity.type
_entity.pdbx_description
1 polymer ?
#
loop_
_entity_poly.entity_id
_entity_poly.type
_entity_poly.pdbx_seq_one_letter_code
_entity_poly.pdbx_strand_id
1 'polypeptide(L)'
;MSPAPGRNTLGASTSPYLRQHADNPVHWQQWTPGALAEAAERDVPILLSVGYAACHWCHVMAHESFADPEVAALANAHFVCIKVDREERPDLDAVYMNATVALTGQGGWPMTCFLTPDGRPFFCGTYYPKATFLQLLSAVDETWRTRRAEVEQASDHIAGELRAMATGLPGGGPEVNAGLCDAAVEAVLADEDTVHGGFGTAPKFPPSALLEAMLRHHERTGASGALATAARACEAMARGGLYDQLAGGFARYSVDAEWVVPHFEKMLYDNAQLLRVYAHWLRVSPNTLARRVTRETARFLLDQLRRDGMFVSSLDADAAGHEGLTYVWTPAQLRAPLGDEDGRWAADLFGVTDAGTFEGGASVLQLRADPSDAARYDNVRTVLRAARSTRPQPGRDDKIVTAWNGLAITALCEAGVALEDAELTAAATGCAEAILDLHVRDGRLRRASLGGVVGEPAAILDDHAALATGLLTLHQVTGQESWLAAAADLLDVALDHFVDPDHPGRWYDVADDAEQLLLRPADPLDGATPSGASSIAEALQLAAHLASPERAQRYTDAAVATLSAAAALLERVPRSAGHWLSVAEAAVRGPIQIAVSCADPVTSELLATARALAPGGAIVVGGRPDSSELLRGRPRVRDADAAYVCRGQVCDLPVVTGADLAAALRQSV
;
A
#
# COMPACT_ATOMS: atom_id res chain seq x y z
N MET A 1 -8.80 -35.03 -2.35
CA MET A 1 -7.78 -35.99 -2.84
C MET A 1 -6.44 -35.34 -2.59
N SER A 2 -5.61 -35.88 -1.70
CA SER A 2 -4.24 -35.37 -1.54
C SER A 2 -3.49 -35.57 -2.86
N PRO A 3 -2.75 -34.56 -3.34
CA PRO A 3 -1.94 -34.70 -4.55
C PRO A 3 -0.93 -35.83 -4.39
N ALA A 4 -0.59 -36.50 -5.49
CA ALA A 4 0.40 -37.58 -5.47
C ALA A 4 1.77 -37.01 -5.06
N PRO A 5 2.48 -37.61 -4.10
CA PRO A 5 3.80 -37.14 -3.69
C PRO A 5 4.78 -37.17 -4.87
N GLY A 6 5.63 -36.15 -4.96
CA GLY A 6 6.70 -36.07 -5.97
C GLY A 6 6.35 -35.39 -7.29
N ARG A 7 5.45 -34.40 -7.31
CA ARG A 7 5.20 -33.53 -8.48
C ARG A 7 4.97 -32.08 -8.03
N ASN A 8 5.29 -31.13 -8.91
CA ASN A 8 4.91 -29.73 -8.74
C ASN A 8 3.37 -29.58 -8.84
N THR A 9 2.76 -28.90 -7.88
CA THR A 9 1.29 -28.74 -7.79
C THR A 9 0.82 -27.29 -7.94
N LEU A 10 1.71 -26.34 -8.26
CA LEU A 10 1.37 -24.92 -8.27
C LEU A 10 0.42 -24.51 -9.41
N GLY A 11 0.29 -25.32 -10.46
CA GLY A 11 -0.62 -25.05 -11.57
C GLY A 11 -2.11 -24.96 -11.18
N ALA A 12 -2.48 -25.47 -10.00
CA ALA A 12 -3.85 -25.40 -9.47
C ALA A 12 -4.10 -24.21 -8.51
N SER A 13 -3.08 -23.40 -8.18
CA SER A 13 -3.21 -22.26 -7.26
C SER A 13 -4.07 -21.14 -7.85
N THR A 14 -4.65 -20.25 -7.03
CA THR A 14 -5.28 -18.99 -7.45
C THR A 14 -4.29 -17.84 -7.60
N SER A 15 -3.03 -18.02 -7.20
CA SER A 15 -1.98 -17.01 -7.33
C SER A 15 -1.33 -17.04 -8.72
N PRO A 16 -1.31 -15.92 -9.46
CA PRO A 16 -0.51 -15.77 -10.67
C PRO A 16 0.97 -16.05 -10.44
N TYR A 17 1.54 -15.56 -9.33
CA TYR A 17 2.94 -15.82 -8.95
C TYR A 17 3.23 -17.32 -8.84
N LEU A 18 2.38 -18.07 -8.12
CA LEU A 18 2.59 -19.51 -7.97
C LEU A 18 2.47 -20.25 -9.32
N ARG A 19 1.49 -19.86 -10.16
CA ARG A 19 1.31 -20.44 -11.50
C ARG A 19 2.51 -20.20 -12.42
N GLN A 20 3.24 -19.08 -12.29
CA GLN A 20 4.47 -18.83 -13.06
C GLN A 20 5.54 -19.91 -12.82
N HIS A 21 5.45 -20.66 -11.72
CA HIS A 21 6.42 -21.69 -11.35
C HIS A 21 5.88 -23.12 -11.51
N ALA A 22 4.71 -23.31 -12.14
CA ALA A 22 4.07 -24.61 -12.29
C ALA A 22 4.89 -25.62 -13.11
N ASP A 23 5.69 -25.12 -14.06
CA ASP A 23 6.52 -25.95 -14.94
C ASP A 23 7.96 -26.15 -14.44
N ASN A 24 8.30 -25.58 -13.28
CA ASN A 24 9.63 -25.79 -12.68
C ASN A 24 9.82 -27.27 -12.31
N PRO A 25 11.01 -27.85 -12.54
CA PRO A 25 11.32 -29.23 -12.18
C PRO A 25 11.37 -29.47 -10.66
N VAL A 26 11.57 -28.43 -9.85
CA VAL A 26 11.39 -28.51 -8.39
C VAL A 26 9.92 -28.84 -8.09
N HIS A 27 9.67 -29.78 -7.18
CA HIS A 27 8.35 -30.21 -6.73
C HIS A 27 7.73 -29.19 -5.79
N TRP A 28 7.51 -27.97 -6.29
CA TRP A 28 6.88 -26.91 -5.51
C TRP A 28 5.44 -27.25 -5.17
N GLN A 29 5.08 -27.00 -3.91
CA GLN A 29 3.70 -27.02 -3.42
C GLN A 29 3.41 -25.81 -2.54
N GLN A 30 2.12 -25.58 -2.26
CA GLN A 30 1.69 -24.48 -1.40
C GLN A 30 1.91 -24.83 0.08
N TRP A 31 2.01 -23.80 0.92
CA TRP A 31 2.00 -23.98 2.38
C TRP A 31 0.67 -24.57 2.81
N THR A 32 0.69 -25.81 3.31
CA THR A 32 -0.49 -26.50 3.82
C THR A 32 -0.11 -27.43 4.97
N PRO A 33 -1.05 -27.79 5.87
CA PRO A 33 -0.82 -28.82 6.87
C PRO A 33 -0.32 -30.15 6.26
N GLY A 34 -0.75 -30.47 5.04
CA GLY A 34 -0.27 -31.64 4.30
C GLY A 34 1.22 -31.57 3.92
N ALA A 35 1.72 -30.40 3.52
CA ALA A 35 3.14 -30.21 3.19
C ALA A 35 4.04 -30.33 4.43
N LEU A 36 3.60 -29.78 5.57
CA LEU A 36 4.30 -29.93 6.86
C LEU A 36 4.31 -31.40 7.32
N ALA A 37 3.17 -32.09 7.19
CA ALA A 37 3.07 -33.52 7.50
C ALA A 37 3.97 -34.38 6.60
N GLU A 38 4.07 -34.05 5.31
CA GLU A 38 4.99 -34.72 4.38
C GLU A 38 6.44 -34.54 4.82
N ALA A 39 6.85 -33.33 5.23
CA ALA A 39 8.20 -33.07 5.71
C ALA A 39 8.52 -33.89 6.96
N ALA A 40 7.55 -34.01 7.87
CA ALA A 40 7.67 -34.81 9.08
C ALA A 40 7.73 -36.32 8.79
N GLU A 41 6.92 -36.82 7.87
CA GLU A 41 6.91 -38.24 7.47
C GLU A 41 8.22 -38.64 6.78
N ARG A 42 8.75 -37.76 5.92
CA ARG A 42 10.02 -37.97 5.21
C ARG A 42 11.25 -37.72 6.08
N ASP A 43 11.09 -37.10 7.25
CA ASP A 43 12.17 -36.63 8.13
C ASP A 43 13.20 -35.74 7.42
N VAL A 44 12.69 -34.77 6.64
CA VAL A 44 13.50 -33.82 5.87
C VAL A 44 13.14 -32.37 6.19
N PRO A 45 14.09 -31.42 6.05
CA PRO A 45 13.79 -30.01 6.17
C PRO A 45 12.84 -29.50 5.07
N ILE A 46 12.23 -28.36 5.35
CA ILE A 46 11.43 -27.59 4.37
C ILE A 46 12.34 -26.55 3.72
N LEU A 47 12.30 -26.49 2.39
CA LEU A 47 12.81 -25.36 1.60
C LEU A 47 11.63 -24.43 1.29
N LEU A 48 11.57 -23.29 1.97
CA LEU A 48 10.55 -22.27 1.77
C LEU A 48 11.08 -21.16 0.86
N SER A 49 10.33 -20.82 -0.19
CA SER A 49 10.59 -19.67 -1.06
C SER A 49 9.37 -18.73 -1.08
N VAL A 50 9.57 -17.46 -0.76
CA VAL A 50 8.51 -16.44 -0.73
C VAL A 50 8.82 -15.32 -1.74
N GLY A 51 7.81 -14.89 -2.50
CA GLY A 51 7.90 -13.82 -3.49
C GLY A 51 6.52 -13.38 -4.00
N TYR A 52 6.49 -12.64 -5.11
CA TYR A 52 5.27 -12.13 -5.76
C TYR A 52 5.51 -11.93 -7.25
N ALA A 53 4.44 -11.72 -8.03
CA ALA A 53 4.46 -11.89 -9.49
C ALA A 53 5.31 -10.86 -10.24
N ALA A 54 5.38 -9.61 -9.77
CA ALA A 54 6.11 -8.51 -10.42
C ALA A 54 7.59 -8.39 -9.97
N CYS A 55 8.06 -9.32 -9.14
CA CYS A 55 9.38 -9.29 -8.53
C CYS A 55 10.48 -9.75 -9.52
N HIS A 56 11.29 -8.81 -10.01
CA HIS A 56 12.41 -9.11 -10.93
C HIS A 56 13.37 -10.18 -10.36
N TRP A 57 13.90 -9.98 -9.15
CA TRP A 57 14.85 -10.93 -8.54
C TRP A 57 14.25 -12.32 -8.30
N CYS A 58 12.91 -12.41 -8.15
CA CYS A 58 12.22 -13.67 -8.03
C CYS A 58 12.22 -14.43 -9.37
N HIS A 59 12.08 -13.73 -10.50
CA HIS A 59 12.24 -14.32 -11.83
C HIS A 59 13.68 -14.72 -12.11
N VAL A 60 14.65 -13.89 -11.75
CA VAL A 60 16.08 -14.21 -11.90
C VAL A 60 16.42 -15.50 -11.16
N MET A 61 16.05 -15.61 -9.87
CA MET A 61 16.30 -16.82 -9.09
C MET A 61 15.57 -18.05 -9.66
N ALA A 62 14.34 -17.86 -10.17
CA ALA A 62 13.59 -18.94 -10.78
C ALA A 62 14.25 -19.48 -12.04
N HIS A 63 14.69 -18.60 -12.95
CA HIS A 63 15.37 -19.00 -14.18
C HIS A 63 16.77 -19.57 -13.93
N GLU A 64 17.57 -18.94 -13.07
CA GLU A 64 18.96 -19.37 -12.84
C GLU A 64 19.05 -20.64 -11.99
N SER A 65 18.17 -20.78 -10.99
CA SER A 65 18.26 -21.88 -10.00
C SER A 65 17.08 -22.84 -10.07
N PHE A 66 15.82 -22.38 -9.93
CA PHE A 66 14.69 -23.31 -9.77
C PHE A 66 14.29 -24.06 -11.03
N ALA A 67 14.62 -23.53 -12.21
CA ALA A 67 14.42 -24.17 -13.51
C ALA A 67 15.53 -25.19 -13.85
N ASP A 68 16.62 -25.21 -13.10
CA ASP A 68 17.77 -26.06 -13.37
C ASP A 68 17.56 -27.50 -12.86
N PRO A 69 17.72 -28.54 -13.72
CA PRO A 69 17.49 -29.93 -13.33
C PRO A 69 18.39 -30.45 -12.20
N GLU A 70 19.62 -29.94 -12.07
CA GLU A 70 20.57 -30.36 -11.03
C GLU A 70 20.13 -29.83 -9.66
N VAL A 71 19.77 -28.55 -9.61
CA VAL A 71 19.17 -27.92 -8.42
C VAL A 71 17.89 -28.65 -8.02
N ALA A 72 17.01 -28.92 -8.98
CA ALA A 72 15.75 -29.60 -8.72
C ALA A 72 15.94 -31.03 -8.21
N ALA A 73 16.87 -31.79 -8.77
CA ALA A 73 17.16 -33.15 -8.30
C ALA A 73 17.59 -33.15 -6.82
N LEU A 74 18.46 -32.22 -6.44
CA LEU A 74 18.93 -32.08 -5.06
C LEU A 74 17.81 -31.59 -4.13
N ALA A 75 17.08 -30.53 -4.52
CA ALA A 75 15.97 -29.99 -3.74
C ALA A 75 14.88 -31.05 -3.50
N ASN A 76 14.44 -31.74 -4.55
CA ASN A 76 13.36 -32.73 -4.48
C ASN A 76 13.73 -33.95 -3.62
N ALA A 77 14.99 -34.37 -3.64
CA ALA A 77 15.45 -35.52 -2.88
C ALA A 77 15.50 -35.22 -1.37
N HIS A 78 15.98 -34.02 -1.00
CA HIS A 78 16.38 -33.71 0.37
C HIS A 78 15.45 -32.74 1.10
N PHE A 79 14.43 -32.20 0.44
CA PHE A 79 13.55 -31.21 1.03
C PHE A 79 12.08 -31.45 0.64
N VAL A 80 11.20 -30.88 1.45
CA VAL A 80 9.85 -30.51 1.02
C VAL A 80 9.89 -29.05 0.54
N CYS A 81 9.63 -28.82 -0.74
CA CYS A 81 9.75 -27.51 -1.36
C CYS A 81 8.41 -26.77 -1.33
N ILE A 82 8.34 -25.70 -0.54
CA ILE A 82 7.14 -24.87 -0.39
C ILE A 82 7.36 -23.50 -1.04
N LYS A 83 6.40 -23.06 -1.86
CA LYS A 83 6.40 -21.72 -2.47
C LYS A 83 5.19 -20.92 -2.01
N VAL A 84 5.42 -19.66 -1.65
CA VAL A 84 4.41 -18.77 -1.07
C VAL A 84 4.36 -17.45 -1.84
N ASP A 85 3.15 -17.04 -2.23
CA ASP A 85 2.87 -15.68 -2.69
C ASP A 85 2.62 -14.79 -1.47
N ARG A 86 3.50 -13.81 -1.24
CA ARG A 86 3.35 -12.87 -0.11
C ARG A 86 2.09 -12.02 -0.19
N GLU A 87 1.55 -11.81 -1.39
CA GLU A 87 0.36 -10.99 -1.59
C GLU A 87 -0.90 -11.77 -1.17
N GLU A 88 -0.89 -13.10 -1.27
CA GLU A 88 -1.95 -13.98 -0.76
C GLU A 88 -1.72 -14.41 0.71
N ARG A 89 -0.46 -14.56 1.14
CA ARG A 89 -0.07 -15.01 2.49
C ARG A 89 0.96 -14.05 3.13
N PRO A 90 0.58 -12.80 3.41
CA PRO A 90 1.46 -11.83 4.08
C PRO A 90 1.78 -12.24 5.52
N ASP A 91 0.95 -13.09 6.11
CA ASP A 91 1.13 -13.68 7.42
C ASP A 91 2.39 -14.54 7.46
N LEU A 92 2.55 -15.45 6.50
CA LEU A 92 3.77 -16.25 6.35
C LEU A 92 4.98 -15.35 6.01
N ASP A 93 4.79 -14.40 5.09
CA ASP A 93 5.83 -13.45 4.71
C ASP A 93 6.38 -12.69 5.92
N ALA A 94 5.51 -12.13 6.77
CA ALA A 94 5.90 -11.38 7.96
C ALA A 94 6.71 -12.24 8.95
N VAL A 95 6.26 -13.46 9.24
CA VAL A 95 6.96 -14.38 10.14
C VAL A 95 8.38 -14.66 9.67
N TYR A 96 8.54 -15.03 8.39
CA TYR A 96 9.84 -15.43 7.86
C TYR A 96 10.71 -14.23 7.47
N MET A 97 10.13 -13.08 7.15
CA MET A 97 10.88 -11.85 6.93
C MET A 97 11.50 -11.37 8.25
N ASN A 98 10.75 -11.39 9.35
CA ASN A 98 11.28 -11.10 10.68
C ASN A 98 12.43 -12.05 11.05
N ALA A 99 12.30 -13.35 10.73
CA ALA A 99 13.37 -14.31 10.94
C ALA A 99 14.61 -13.98 10.08
N THR A 100 14.40 -13.58 8.83
CA THR A 100 15.47 -13.21 7.89
C THR A 100 16.22 -11.97 8.35
N VAL A 101 15.50 -10.93 8.78
CA VAL A 101 16.10 -9.70 9.32
C VAL A 101 16.85 -9.99 10.62
N ALA A 102 16.29 -10.79 11.52
CA ALA A 102 16.95 -11.16 12.77
C ALA A 102 18.26 -11.92 12.53
N LEU A 103 18.32 -12.77 11.50
CA LEU A 103 19.51 -13.58 11.19
C LEU A 103 20.55 -12.86 10.34
N THR A 104 20.12 -11.98 9.42
CA THR A 104 21.01 -11.42 8.39
C THR A 104 21.21 -9.90 8.51
N GLY A 105 20.43 -9.23 9.36
CA GLY A 105 20.40 -7.78 9.53
C GLY A 105 19.63 -7.03 8.43
N GLN A 106 19.17 -7.73 7.40
CA GLN A 106 18.42 -7.16 6.27
C GLN A 106 17.36 -8.13 5.75
N GLY A 107 16.44 -7.63 4.94
CA GLY A 107 15.36 -8.42 4.36
C GLY A 107 15.22 -8.15 2.86
N GLY A 108 14.43 -8.97 2.17
CA GLY A 108 14.13 -8.77 0.76
C GLY A 108 13.57 -10.01 0.08
N TRP A 109 13.02 -9.80 -1.12
CA TRP A 109 12.51 -10.87 -1.97
C TRP A 109 13.44 -11.07 -3.19
N PRO A 110 13.60 -12.31 -3.69
CA PRO A 110 13.01 -13.55 -3.19
C PRO A 110 13.59 -13.93 -1.83
N MET A 111 12.74 -14.42 -0.93
CA MET A 111 13.15 -14.89 0.39
C MET A 111 13.29 -16.42 0.34
N THR A 112 14.40 -16.94 0.87
CA THR A 112 14.75 -18.36 0.88
C THR A 112 15.06 -18.80 2.31
N CYS A 113 14.20 -19.64 2.87
CA CYS A 113 14.32 -20.10 4.25
C CYS A 113 14.37 -21.63 4.33
N PHE A 114 15.16 -22.15 5.26
CA PHE A 114 15.18 -23.57 5.60
C PHE A 114 14.56 -23.76 6.99
N LEU A 115 13.56 -24.64 7.05
CA LEU A 115 12.75 -24.86 8.23
C LEU A 115 12.82 -26.32 8.69
N THR A 116 12.65 -26.52 9.98
CA THR A 116 12.30 -27.80 10.58
C THR A 116 10.92 -28.29 10.06
N PRO A 117 10.55 -29.57 10.22
CA PRO A 117 9.32 -30.09 9.61
C PRO A 117 8.05 -29.51 10.24
N ASP A 118 8.18 -28.95 11.46
CA ASP A 118 7.16 -28.20 12.16
C ASP A 118 7.18 -26.69 11.86
N GLY A 119 8.00 -26.24 10.90
CA GLY A 119 7.98 -24.88 10.38
C GLY A 119 8.86 -23.86 11.12
N ARG A 120 9.64 -24.24 12.13
CA ARG A 120 10.60 -23.32 12.77
C ARG A 120 11.79 -23.06 11.84
N PRO A 121 12.15 -21.79 11.54
CA PRO A 121 13.31 -21.49 10.71
C PRO A 121 14.61 -21.82 11.46
N PHE A 122 15.64 -22.27 10.73
CA PHE A 122 17.01 -22.38 11.26
C PHE A 122 18.05 -21.71 10.36
N PHE A 123 17.67 -21.35 9.12
CA PHE A 123 18.51 -20.59 8.22
C PHE A 123 17.63 -19.75 7.29
N CYS A 124 18.01 -18.50 7.03
CA CYS A 124 17.29 -17.58 6.17
C CYS A 124 18.27 -16.79 5.29
N GLY A 125 17.80 -16.41 4.11
CA GLY A 125 18.49 -15.52 3.20
C GLY A 125 17.57 -15.04 2.08
N THR A 126 18.14 -14.32 1.12
CA THR A 126 17.38 -13.76 -0.01
C THR A 126 17.70 -14.51 -1.31
N TYR A 127 18.44 -13.85 -2.21
CA TYR A 127 18.86 -14.35 -3.50
C TYR A 127 20.15 -15.19 -3.39
N TYR A 128 20.18 -16.32 -4.08
CA TYR A 128 21.37 -17.16 -4.23
C TYR A 128 21.61 -17.51 -5.71
N PRO A 129 22.79 -17.20 -6.28
CA PRO A 129 23.20 -17.72 -7.58
C PRO A 129 23.29 -19.25 -7.59
N LYS A 130 23.12 -19.89 -8.75
CA LYS A 130 23.04 -21.36 -8.88
C LYS A 130 24.15 -22.10 -8.13
N ALA A 131 25.41 -21.71 -8.36
CA ALA A 131 26.57 -22.41 -7.80
C ALA A 131 26.57 -22.36 -6.27
N THR A 132 26.26 -21.20 -5.68
CA THR A 132 26.14 -21.01 -4.23
C THR A 132 24.94 -21.77 -3.69
N PHE A 133 23.84 -21.81 -4.43
CA PHE A 133 22.62 -22.48 -4.00
C PHE A 133 22.79 -24.00 -3.91
N LEU A 134 23.49 -24.64 -4.87
CA LEU A 134 23.84 -26.07 -4.80
C LEU A 134 24.69 -26.41 -3.57
N GLN A 135 25.67 -25.56 -3.25
CA GLN A 135 26.50 -25.72 -2.06
C GLN A 135 25.66 -25.59 -0.79
N LEU A 136 24.75 -24.60 -0.76
CA LEU A 136 23.87 -24.36 0.38
C LEU A 136 22.92 -25.54 0.63
N LEU A 137 22.24 -26.03 -0.41
CA LEU A 137 21.34 -27.19 -0.32
C LEU A 137 22.08 -28.42 0.24
N SER A 138 23.29 -28.69 -0.25
CA SER A 138 24.11 -29.82 0.21
C SER A 138 24.53 -29.66 1.68
N ALA A 139 24.97 -28.45 2.06
CA ALA A 139 25.40 -28.16 3.43
C ALA A 139 24.24 -28.25 4.44
N VAL A 140 23.03 -27.83 4.05
CA VAL A 140 21.83 -27.93 4.88
C VAL A 140 21.42 -29.39 5.09
N ASP A 141 21.37 -30.21 4.03
CA ASP A 141 21.07 -31.65 4.15
C ASP A 141 22.08 -32.38 5.05
N GLU A 142 23.38 -32.13 4.84
CA GLU A 142 24.43 -32.74 5.67
C GLU A 142 24.28 -32.32 7.14
N THR A 143 24.04 -31.04 7.40
CA THR A 143 23.87 -30.51 8.77
C THR A 143 22.63 -31.09 9.43
N TRP A 144 21.52 -31.22 8.70
CA TRP A 144 20.31 -31.87 9.20
C TRP A 144 20.57 -33.30 9.67
N ARG A 145 21.26 -34.09 8.83
CA ARG A 145 21.51 -35.52 9.09
C ARG A 145 22.56 -35.78 10.15
N THR A 146 23.59 -34.94 10.23
CA THR A 146 24.77 -35.20 11.08
C THR A 146 24.77 -34.38 12.36
N ARG A 147 24.10 -33.22 12.38
CA ARG A 147 24.13 -32.21 13.45
C ARG A 147 22.73 -31.71 13.81
N ARG A 148 21.76 -32.62 13.84
CA ARG A 148 20.34 -32.34 14.15
C ARG A 148 20.13 -31.48 15.39
N ALA A 149 20.87 -31.77 16.47
CA ALA A 149 20.74 -31.03 17.72
C ALA A 149 21.12 -29.54 17.59
N GLU A 150 22.12 -29.21 16.76
CA GLU A 150 22.51 -27.82 16.49
C GLU A 150 21.41 -27.08 15.73
N VAL A 151 20.76 -27.75 14.76
CA VAL A 151 19.62 -27.22 14.00
C VAL A 151 18.45 -26.90 14.92
N GLU A 152 18.07 -27.84 15.79
CA GLU A 152 16.97 -27.64 16.74
C GLU A 152 17.26 -26.49 17.71
N GLN A 153 18.49 -26.41 18.23
CA GLN A 153 18.90 -25.32 19.12
C GLN A 153 18.86 -23.96 18.42
N ALA A 154 19.31 -23.88 17.16
CA ALA A 154 19.22 -22.66 16.36
C ALA A 154 17.75 -22.26 16.13
N SER A 155 16.90 -23.21 15.79
CA SER A 155 15.46 -22.97 15.63
C SER A 155 14.77 -22.48 16.89
N ASP A 156 15.07 -23.08 18.05
CA ASP A 156 14.50 -22.65 19.32
C ASP A 156 14.96 -21.25 19.70
N HIS A 157 16.23 -20.91 19.44
CA HIS A 157 16.74 -19.57 19.66
C HIS A 157 16.01 -18.54 18.78
N ILE A 158 15.91 -18.79 17.47
CA ILE A 158 15.20 -17.89 16.54
C ILE A 158 13.72 -17.75 16.92
N ALA A 159 13.05 -18.85 17.25
CA ALA A 159 11.65 -18.81 17.68
C ALA A 159 11.48 -18.01 19.00
N GLY A 160 12.46 -18.09 19.91
CA GLY A 160 12.50 -17.27 21.12
C GLY A 160 12.63 -15.78 20.83
N GLU A 161 13.57 -15.39 19.96
CA GLU A 161 13.76 -14.00 19.53
C GLU A 161 12.52 -13.46 18.81
N LEU A 162 11.92 -14.25 17.90
CA LEU A 162 10.69 -13.88 17.20
C LEU A 162 9.52 -13.66 18.16
N ARG A 163 9.37 -14.51 19.19
CA ARG A 163 8.35 -14.29 20.23
C ARG A 163 8.63 -13.01 21.02
N ALA A 164 9.89 -12.73 21.36
CA ALA A 164 10.26 -11.49 22.02
C ALA A 164 9.93 -10.26 21.15
N MET A 165 10.20 -10.32 19.84
CA MET A 165 9.81 -9.26 18.90
C MET A 165 8.28 -9.12 18.77
N ALA A 166 7.54 -10.23 18.77
CA ALA A 166 6.08 -10.25 18.69
C ALA A 166 5.37 -9.74 19.95
N THR A 167 6.06 -9.64 21.11
CA THR A 167 5.48 -9.02 22.33
C THR A 167 5.23 -7.51 22.21
N GLY A 168 5.35 -6.94 21.02
CA GLY A 168 4.98 -5.58 20.67
C GLY A 168 5.93 -4.52 21.20
N LEU A 169 5.74 -3.28 20.76
CA LEU A 169 6.49 -2.12 21.25
C LEU A 169 6.39 -2.02 22.77
N PRO A 170 7.44 -1.61 23.50
CA PRO A 170 7.31 -1.39 24.94
C PRO A 170 6.09 -0.51 25.18
N GLY A 171 5.10 -1.02 25.93
CA GLY A 171 3.93 -0.25 26.28
C GLY A 171 4.34 1.03 27.01
N GLY A 172 3.55 2.08 26.85
CA GLY A 172 3.89 3.40 27.33
C GLY A 172 4.54 4.28 26.25
N GLY A 173 4.58 5.57 26.55
CA GLY A 173 4.92 6.65 25.63
C GLY A 173 4.27 7.94 26.15
N PRO A 174 4.66 9.11 25.61
CA PRO A 174 3.96 10.35 25.93
C PRO A 174 2.49 10.30 25.52
N GLU A 175 1.66 11.13 26.11
CA GLU A 175 0.29 11.33 25.63
C GLU A 175 0.32 11.82 24.18
N VAL A 176 -0.53 11.26 23.31
CA VAL A 176 -0.69 11.74 21.94
C VAL A 176 -1.35 13.11 21.97
N ASN A 177 -0.54 14.14 21.77
CA ASN A 177 -0.95 15.54 21.78
C ASN A 177 -0.20 16.33 20.69
N ALA A 178 -0.52 17.62 20.55
CA ALA A 178 0.12 18.50 19.57
C ALA A 178 1.65 18.51 19.69
N GLY A 179 2.19 18.56 20.91
CA GLY A 179 3.63 18.59 21.13
C GLY A 179 4.34 17.31 20.65
N LEU A 180 3.72 16.14 20.83
CA LEU A 180 4.27 14.89 20.29
C LEU A 180 4.28 14.89 18.76
N CYS A 181 3.19 15.31 18.12
CA CYS A 181 3.12 15.41 16.66
C CYS A 181 4.12 16.43 16.11
N ASP A 182 4.25 17.59 16.74
CA ASP A 182 5.20 18.63 16.35
C ASP A 182 6.64 18.11 16.45
N ALA A 183 7.01 17.46 17.56
CA ALA A 183 8.35 16.88 17.73
C ALA A 183 8.63 15.74 16.74
N ALA A 184 7.64 14.89 16.44
CA ALA A 184 7.75 13.83 15.44
C ALA A 184 8.04 14.41 14.05
N VAL A 185 7.33 15.47 13.67
CA VAL A 185 7.57 16.18 12.40
C VAL A 185 8.94 16.84 12.38
N GLU A 186 9.36 17.51 13.46
CA GLU A 186 10.70 18.09 13.55
C GLU A 186 11.80 17.04 13.33
N ALA A 187 11.65 15.85 13.92
CA ALA A 187 12.59 14.75 13.74
C ALA A 187 12.61 14.24 12.28
N VAL A 188 11.44 14.17 11.63
CA VAL A 188 11.33 13.80 10.20
C VAL A 188 12.00 14.85 9.31
N LEU A 189 11.74 16.13 9.55
CA LEU A 189 12.32 17.24 8.77
C LEU A 189 13.85 17.26 8.88
N ALA A 190 14.41 16.88 10.04
CA ALA A 190 15.85 16.83 10.25
C ALA A 190 16.57 15.74 9.41
N ASP A 191 15.83 14.73 8.93
CA ASP A 191 16.35 13.61 8.13
C ASP A 191 16.05 13.75 6.63
N GLU A 192 15.45 14.87 6.21
CA GLU A 192 15.12 15.10 4.80
C GLU A 192 16.37 15.17 3.90
N ASP A 193 16.31 14.46 2.78
CA ASP A 193 17.19 14.70 1.64
C ASP A 193 16.71 15.93 0.87
N THR A 194 17.23 17.10 1.25
CA THR A 194 16.90 18.38 0.59
C THR A 194 17.52 18.54 -0.79
N VAL A 195 18.50 17.69 -1.17
CA VAL A 195 19.20 17.79 -2.47
C VAL A 195 18.37 17.10 -3.56
N HIS A 196 17.92 15.88 -3.29
CA HIS A 196 17.17 15.07 -4.25
C HIS A 196 15.69 14.93 -3.92
N GLY A 197 15.24 15.44 -2.77
CA GLY A 197 13.86 15.32 -2.28
C GLY A 197 13.55 13.94 -1.70
N GLY A 198 12.74 13.88 -0.65
CA GLY A 198 12.39 12.62 0.04
C GLY A 198 13.34 12.32 1.20
N PHE A 199 13.54 11.04 1.50
CA PHE A 199 14.28 10.59 2.69
C PHE A 199 15.20 9.41 2.36
N GLY A 200 16.25 9.25 3.17
CA GLY A 200 17.21 8.15 3.03
C GLY A 200 18.12 8.26 1.80
N THR A 201 18.89 7.19 1.56
CA THR A 201 19.83 7.05 0.44
C THR A 201 19.29 6.05 -0.59
N ALA A 202 20.06 5.77 -1.64
CA ALA A 202 19.78 4.68 -2.57
C ALA A 202 19.73 3.30 -1.87
N PRO A 203 18.77 2.41 -2.19
CA PRO A 203 17.57 2.66 -3.02
C PRO A 203 16.52 3.52 -2.28
N LYS A 204 15.79 4.38 -3.01
CA LYS A 204 14.76 5.27 -2.45
C LYS A 204 13.34 4.83 -2.78
N PHE A 205 12.52 4.74 -1.75
CA PHE A 205 11.10 4.38 -1.82
C PHE A 205 10.21 5.61 -1.64
N PRO A 206 9.08 5.72 -2.37
CA PRO A 206 8.09 6.77 -2.16
C PRO A 206 7.55 6.75 -0.71
N PRO A 207 7.76 7.81 0.08
CA PRO A 207 7.37 7.84 1.49
C PRO A 207 5.91 8.28 1.66
N SER A 208 4.97 7.70 0.89
CA SER A 208 3.60 8.22 0.68
C SER A 208 2.85 8.51 1.99
N ALA A 209 2.84 7.57 2.94
CA ALA A 209 2.18 7.76 4.23
C ALA A 209 2.78 8.91 5.06
N LEU A 210 4.10 9.10 4.97
CA LEU A 210 4.80 10.19 5.66
C LEU A 210 4.51 11.54 4.99
N LEU A 211 4.42 11.58 3.65
CA LEU A 211 4.06 12.81 2.93
C LEU A 211 2.63 13.25 3.27
N GLU A 212 1.69 12.32 3.38
CA GLU A 212 0.33 12.61 3.84
C GLU A 212 0.34 13.24 5.25
N ALA A 213 1.17 12.72 6.15
CA ALA A 213 1.33 13.26 7.50
C ALA A 213 1.89 14.69 7.49
N MET A 214 2.87 14.99 6.63
CA MET A 214 3.42 16.34 6.48
C MET A 214 2.35 17.34 5.99
N LEU A 215 1.49 16.91 5.07
CA LEU A 215 0.39 17.76 4.58
C LEU A 215 -0.64 18.02 5.69
N ARG A 216 -1.07 16.98 6.43
CA ARG A 216 -1.99 17.14 7.57
C ARG A 216 -1.40 18.01 8.69
N HIS A 217 -0.12 17.85 8.97
CA HIS A 217 0.61 18.70 9.91
C HIS A 217 0.57 20.17 9.48
N HIS A 218 0.87 20.45 8.21
CA HIS A 218 0.78 21.81 7.67
C HIS A 218 -0.65 22.38 7.82
N GLU A 219 -1.68 21.59 7.60
CA GLU A 219 -3.06 22.05 7.74
C GLU A 219 -3.46 22.35 9.19
N ARG A 220 -2.87 21.66 10.19
CA ARG A 220 -3.09 21.95 11.61
C ARG A 220 -2.31 23.19 12.06
N THR A 221 -1.02 23.26 11.75
CA THR A 221 -0.09 24.23 12.35
C THR A 221 0.18 25.46 11.48
N GLY A 222 -0.06 25.37 10.17
CA GLY A 222 0.39 26.36 9.18
C GLY A 222 1.90 26.32 8.92
N ALA A 223 2.64 25.34 9.46
CA ALA A 223 4.09 25.26 9.32
C ALA A 223 4.51 25.03 7.86
N SER A 224 5.25 25.98 7.29
CA SER A 224 5.67 25.92 5.88
C SER A 224 6.72 24.83 5.60
N GLY A 225 7.49 24.42 6.62
CA GLY A 225 8.53 23.39 6.49
C GLY A 225 7.97 22.03 6.06
N ALA A 226 6.86 21.60 6.66
CA ALA A 226 6.20 20.34 6.33
C ALA A 226 5.65 20.33 4.89
N LEU A 227 4.93 21.39 4.50
CA LEU A 227 4.45 21.55 3.11
C LEU A 227 5.60 21.60 2.11
N ALA A 228 6.67 22.33 2.40
CA ALA A 228 7.81 22.45 1.50
C ALA A 228 8.53 21.11 1.30
N THR A 229 8.65 20.30 2.36
CA THR A 229 9.22 18.95 2.31
C THR A 229 8.36 18.02 1.47
N ALA A 230 7.04 18.02 1.71
CA ALA A 230 6.11 17.22 0.92
C ALA A 230 6.14 17.60 -0.56
N ALA A 231 6.14 18.91 -0.86
CA ALA A 231 6.21 19.44 -2.21
C ALA A 231 7.52 19.06 -2.91
N ARG A 232 8.69 19.19 -2.24
CA ARG A 232 9.99 18.80 -2.82
C ARG A 232 10.04 17.32 -3.16
N ALA A 233 9.61 16.44 -2.25
CA ALA A 233 9.57 15.00 -2.50
C ALA A 233 8.62 14.65 -3.67
N CYS A 234 7.41 15.20 -3.67
CA CYS A 234 6.45 15.01 -4.75
C CYS A 234 6.97 15.54 -6.09
N GLU A 235 7.61 16.71 -6.11
CA GLU A 235 8.17 17.26 -7.34
C GLU A 235 9.33 16.42 -7.87
N ALA A 236 10.26 16.00 -7.00
CA ALA A 236 11.38 15.16 -7.38
C ALA A 236 10.93 13.83 -7.99
N MET A 237 9.98 13.14 -7.36
CA MET A 237 9.41 11.89 -7.87
C MET A 237 8.69 12.08 -9.21
N ALA A 238 7.86 13.12 -9.35
CA ALA A 238 7.09 13.38 -10.57
C ALA A 238 7.96 13.82 -11.76
N ARG A 239 9.11 14.45 -11.50
CA ARG A 239 10.05 14.91 -12.53
C ARG A 239 11.14 13.89 -12.85
N GLY A 240 11.36 12.91 -11.98
CA GLY A 240 12.29 11.81 -12.16
C GLY A 240 11.79 10.72 -13.13
N GLY A 241 12.56 9.64 -13.22
CA GLY A 241 12.19 8.45 -13.99
C GLY A 241 11.30 7.47 -13.23
N LEU A 242 11.08 7.69 -11.93
CA LEU A 242 10.08 6.94 -11.14
C LEU A 242 8.66 7.11 -11.71
N TYR A 243 8.32 8.33 -12.13
CA TYR A 243 7.04 8.64 -12.77
C TYR A 243 7.10 8.39 -14.28
N ASP A 244 6.15 7.64 -14.81
CA ASP A 244 6.06 7.39 -16.26
C ASP A 244 5.60 8.65 -16.99
N GLN A 245 6.57 9.38 -17.53
CA GLN A 245 6.36 10.63 -18.26
C GLN A 245 5.44 10.47 -19.48
N LEU A 246 5.33 9.26 -20.02
CA LEU A 246 4.41 8.98 -21.11
C LEU A 246 3.01 8.74 -20.56
N ALA A 247 2.71 7.68 -19.81
CA ALA A 247 1.31 7.33 -19.47
C ALA A 247 0.88 7.57 -18.02
N GLY A 248 1.72 8.16 -17.20
CA GLY A 248 1.47 8.33 -15.78
C GLY A 248 1.59 7.03 -14.98
N GLY A 249 1.33 7.16 -13.70
CA GLY A 249 1.63 6.13 -12.72
C GLY A 249 3.12 6.05 -12.38
N PHE A 250 3.40 5.56 -11.19
CA PHE A 250 4.71 5.44 -10.60
C PHE A 250 5.16 3.99 -10.59
N ALA A 251 6.44 3.80 -10.85
CA ALA A 251 7.16 2.60 -10.48
C ALA A 251 7.37 2.54 -8.96
N ARG A 252 7.65 1.35 -8.41
CA ARG A 252 7.65 1.14 -6.95
C ARG A 252 8.75 1.91 -6.23
N TYR A 253 9.98 1.87 -6.72
CA TYR A 253 11.11 2.54 -6.08
C TYR A 253 12.25 2.84 -7.06
N SER A 254 13.14 3.75 -6.66
CA SER A 254 14.34 4.13 -7.40
C SER A 254 15.56 3.39 -6.86
N VAL A 255 16.42 2.87 -7.73
CA VAL A 255 17.70 2.26 -7.33
C VAL A 255 18.75 3.31 -6.98
N ASP A 256 18.57 4.55 -7.44
CA ASP A 256 19.41 5.70 -7.13
C ASP A 256 18.70 6.74 -6.27
N ALA A 257 19.47 7.72 -5.77
CA ALA A 257 18.96 8.75 -4.86
C ALA A 257 18.24 9.90 -5.60
N GLU A 258 18.56 10.07 -6.89
CA GLU A 258 18.11 11.12 -7.80
C GLU A 258 16.73 10.88 -8.43
N TRP A 259 16.10 9.74 -8.10
CA TRP A 259 14.83 9.27 -8.65
C TRP A 259 14.91 8.99 -10.17
N VAL A 260 16.05 8.55 -10.70
CA VAL A 260 16.26 8.39 -12.15
C VAL A 260 15.89 7.00 -12.65
N VAL A 261 16.45 5.96 -12.06
CA VAL A 261 16.31 4.57 -12.51
C VAL A 261 15.41 3.83 -11.53
N PRO A 262 14.19 3.45 -11.94
CA PRO A 262 13.31 2.65 -11.11
C PRO A 262 13.58 1.15 -11.24
N HIS A 263 13.10 0.37 -10.28
CA HIS A 263 12.58 -0.95 -10.60
C HIS A 263 11.18 -0.79 -11.16
N PHE A 264 10.97 -1.24 -12.40
CA PHE A 264 9.85 -0.79 -13.25
C PHE A 264 8.48 -1.37 -12.89
N GLU A 265 8.40 -2.20 -11.84
CA GLU A 265 7.14 -2.69 -11.31
C GLU A 265 6.23 -1.53 -10.88
N LYS A 266 4.94 -1.61 -11.25
CA LYS A 266 3.94 -0.59 -10.88
C LYS A 266 2.84 -1.24 -10.06
N MET A 267 2.85 -0.98 -8.76
CA MET A 267 1.91 -1.58 -7.82
C MET A 267 0.68 -0.70 -7.61
N LEU A 268 -0.49 -1.32 -7.40
CA LEU A 268 -1.72 -0.60 -7.10
C LEU A 268 -1.61 0.20 -5.81
N TYR A 269 -1.08 -0.40 -4.74
CA TYR A 269 -1.02 0.26 -3.42
C TYR A 269 -0.11 1.49 -3.42
N ASP A 270 1.00 1.48 -4.17
CA ASP A 270 1.90 2.63 -4.31
C ASP A 270 1.18 3.78 -5.03
N ASN A 271 0.55 3.46 -6.16
CA ASN A 271 -0.12 4.45 -6.98
C ASN A 271 -1.40 4.99 -6.32
N ALA A 272 -2.13 4.19 -5.56
CA ALA A 272 -3.28 4.64 -4.79
C ALA A 272 -2.86 5.64 -3.70
N GLN A 273 -1.82 5.31 -2.92
CA GLN A 273 -1.32 6.20 -1.88
C GLN A 273 -0.73 7.49 -2.47
N LEU A 274 0.04 7.39 -3.56
CA LEU A 274 0.57 8.59 -4.23
C LEU A 274 -0.56 9.44 -4.83
N LEU A 275 -1.58 8.83 -5.45
CA LEU A 275 -2.76 9.57 -5.92
C LEU A 275 -3.40 10.38 -4.78
N ARG A 276 -3.56 9.77 -3.61
CA ARG A 276 -4.07 10.42 -2.40
C ARG A 276 -3.22 11.63 -2.00
N VAL A 277 -1.89 11.45 -1.90
CA VAL A 277 -0.94 12.51 -1.54
C VAL A 277 -0.92 13.66 -2.54
N TYR A 278 -0.88 13.38 -3.85
CA TYR A 278 -0.89 14.44 -4.87
C TYR A 278 -2.23 15.18 -4.93
N ALA A 279 -3.35 14.49 -4.71
CA ALA A 279 -4.67 15.11 -4.60
C ALA A 279 -4.74 16.05 -3.38
N HIS A 280 -4.20 15.61 -2.24
CA HIS A 280 -4.10 16.43 -1.05
C HIS A 280 -3.17 17.63 -1.29
N TRP A 281 -1.98 17.44 -1.86
CA TRP A 281 -1.05 18.52 -2.18
C TRP A 281 -1.70 19.56 -3.12
N LEU A 282 -2.44 19.11 -4.14
CA LEU A 282 -3.21 19.97 -5.03
C LEU A 282 -4.26 20.80 -4.26
N ARG A 283 -4.95 20.20 -3.30
CA ARG A 283 -5.99 20.86 -2.50
C ARG A 283 -5.40 21.95 -1.60
N VAL A 284 -4.28 21.68 -0.94
CA VAL A 284 -3.65 22.61 0.02
C VAL A 284 -2.77 23.67 -0.66
N SER A 285 -2.14 23.33 -1.78
CA SER A 285 -1.27 24.23 -2.55
C SER A 285 -1.50 24.04 -4.05
N PRO A 286 -2.57 24.66 -4.61
CA PRO A 286 -2.92 24.47 -6.01
C PRO A 286 -1.80 24.83 -6.97
N ASN A 287 -1.32 23.84 -7.73
CA ASN A 287 -0.27 24.01 -8.72
C ASN A 287 -0.46 23.09 -9.93
N THR A 288 0.17 23.44 -11.05
CA THR A 288 0.02 22.74 -12.33
C THR A 288 0.59 21.32 -12.29
N LEU A 289 1.71 21.11 -11.59
CA LEU A 289 2.37 19.82 -11.47
C LEU A 289 1.50 18.83 -10.69
N ALA A 290 1.06 19.18 -9.49
CA ALA A 290 0.18 18.36 -8.66
C ALA A 290 -1.12 18.03 -9.41
N ARG A 291 -1.73 18.99 -10.11
CA ARG A 291 -2.94 18.76 -10.92
C ARG A 291 -2.68 17.75 -12.04
N ARG A 292 -1.56 17.89 -12.77
CA ARG A 292 -1.19 16.97 -13.84
C ARG A 292 -0.98 15.56 -13.30
N VAL A 293 -0.16 15.42 -12.27
CA VAL A 293 0.22 14.12 -11.70
C VAL A 293 -0.97 13.41 -11.06
N THR A 294 -1.84 14.13 -10.34
CA THR A 294 -3.09 13.58 -9.79
C THR A 294 -3.96 13.02 -10.92
N ARG A 295 -4.21 13.81 -11.96
CA ARG A 295 -5.06 13.40 -13.09
C ARG A 295 -4.48 12.20 -13.84
N GLU A 296 -3.21 12.26 -14.18
CA GLU A 296 -2.56 11.21 -14.96
C GLU A 296 -2.39 9.91 -14.16
N THR A 297 -2.15 9.98 -12.85
CA THR A 297 -2.13 8.79 -11.97
C THR A 297 -3.51 8.18 -11.83
N ALA A 298 -4.57 8.99 -11.67
CA ALA A 298 -5.94 8.49 -11.70
C ALA A 298 -6.29 7.79 -13.02
N ARG A 299 -5.86 8.36 -14.16
CA ARG A 299 -6.05 7.72 -15.47
C ARG A 299 -5.24 6.44 -15.62
N PHE A 300 -4.01 6.40 -15.11
CA PHE A 300 -3.22 5.16 -15.06
C PHE A 300 -3.97 4.04 -14.34
N LEU A 301 -4.55 4.31 -13.16
CA LEU A 301 -5.40 3.35 -12.44
C LEU A 301 -6.57 2.86 -13.31
N LEU A 302 -7.34 3.78 -13.91
CA LEU A 302 -8.54 3.47 -14.69
C LEU A 302 -8.26 2.74 -16.01
N ASP A 303 -7.14 3.05 -16.67
CA ASP A 303 -6.83 2.55 -18.00
C ASP A 303 -5.99 1.27 -17.95
N GLN A 304 -5.02 1.22 -17.03
CA GLN A 304 -4.03 0.13 -16.98
C GLN A 304 -4.37 -0.93 -15.93
N LEU A 305 -4.93 -0.55 -14.78
CA LEU A 305 -5.15 -1.45 -13.65
C LEU A 305 -6.61 -1.88 -13.45
N ARG A 306 -7.59 -1.15 -14.00
CA ARG A 306 -9.01 -1.48 -13.80
C ARG A 306 -9.45 -2.71 -14.60
N ARG A 307 -10.02 -3.74 -13.97
CA ARG A 307 -10.63 -4.92 -14.62
C ARG A 307 -11.88 -5.35 -13.86
N ASP A 308 -12.94 -5.69 -14.60
CA ASP A 308 -14.21 -6.17 -14.05
C ASP A 308 -14.79 -5.28 -12.92
N GLY A 309 -14.62 -3.96 -13.06
CA GLY A 309 -15.06 -2.97 -12.07
C GLY A 309 -14.11 -2.74 -10.89
N MET A 310 -13.11 -3.59 -10.69
CA MET A 310 -12.10 -3.53 -9.62
C MET A 310 -10.72 -3.15 -10.18
N PHE A 311 -9.69 -3.11 -9.33
CA PHE A 311 -8.31 -2.84 -9.71
C PHE A 311 -7.38 -4.02 -9.40
N VAL A 312 -6.58 -4.37 -10.39
CA VAL A 312 -5.59 -5.45 -10.34
C VAL A 312 -4.32 -5.04 -9.61
N SER A 313 -3.54 -6.02 -9.19
CA SER A 313 -2.44 -5.88 -8.26
C SER A 313 -1.28 -5.05 -8.79
N SER A 314 -0.81 -5.34 -10.01
CA SER A 314 0.39 -4.70 -10.54
C SER A 314 0.61 -4.88 -12.04
N LEU A 315 1.55 -4.10 -12.56
CA LEU A 315 2.29 -4.40 -13.79
C LEU A 315 3.71 -4.87 -13.44
N ASP A 316 4.17 -5.88 -14.15
CA ASP A 316 5.50 -6.48 -14.01
C ASP A 316 6.62 -5.48 -14.34
N ALA A 317 7.78 -5.65 -13.70
CA ALA A 317 8.99 -4.91 -14.05
C ALA A 317 9.56 -5.38 -15.40
N ASP A 318 9.38 -6.66 -15.72
CA ASP A 318 9.92 -7.30 -16.91
C ASP A 318 8.93 -7.30 -18.08
N ALA A 319 9.46 -7.06 -19.28
CA ALA A 319 8.74 -7.32 -20.53
C ALA A 319 9.62 -8.16 -21.45
N ALA A 320 9.11 -9.31 -21.89
CA ALA A 320 9.89 -10.31 -22.64
C ALA A 320 11.21 -10.71 -21.95
N GLY A 321 11.21 -10.84 -20.62
CA GLY A 321 12.35 -11.25 -19.80
C GLY A 321 13.45 -10.19 -19.63
N HIS A 322 13.13 -8.92 -19.91
CA HIS A 322 14.04 -7.79 -19.74
C HIS A 322 13.36 -6.70 -18.93
N GLU A 323 13.96 -6.33 -17.80
CA GLU A 323 13.47 -5.25 -16.94
C GLU A 323 13.44 -3.91 -17.70
N GLY A 324 12.34 -3.17 -17.58
CA GLY A 324 12.23 -1.81 -18.11
C GLY A 324 12.15 -1.70 -19.64
N LEU A 325 12.15 -2.81 -20.39
CA LEU A 325 12.19 -2.82 -21.85
C LEU A 325 11.08 -1.97 -22.49
N THR A 326 9.91 -1.89 -21.88
CA THR A 326 8.78 -1.08 -22.36
C THR A 326 9.00 0.42 -22.14
N TYR A 327 9.82 0.80 -21.16
CA TYR A 327 9.86 2.15 -20.60
C TYR A 327 11.10 2.96 -20.98
N VAL A 328 12.22 2.30 -21.31
CA VAL A 328 13.49 2.98 -21.66
C VAL A 328 13.65 3.24 -23.16
N TRP A 329 14.36 4.32 -23.52
CA TRP A 329 14.48 4.79 -24.90
C TRP A 329 15.91 5.19 -25.26
N THR A 330 16.32 4.94 -26.50
CA THR A 330 17.53 5.55 -27.09
C THR A 330 17.16 6.74 -27.99
N PRO A 331 18.11 7.65 -28.31
CA PRO A 331 17.85 8.74 -29.25
C PRO A 331 17.39 8.26 -30.63
N ALA A 332 17.84 7.08 -31.08
CA ALA A 332 17.39 6.47 -32.33
C ALA A 332 15.91 6.02 -32.24
N GLN A 333 15.50 5.43 -31.12
CA GLN A 333 14.11 5.00 -30.89
C GLN A 333 13.13 6.18 -30.77
N LEU A 334 13.57 7.35 -30.30
CA LEU A 334 12.75 8.56 -30.32
C LEU A 334 12.60 9.13 -31.73
N ARG A 335 13.69 9.19 -32.50
CA ARG A 335 13.67 9.74 -33.88
C ARG A 335 12.87 8.88 -34.86
N ALA A 336 12.80 7.56 -34.66
CA ALA A 336 12.10 6.67 -35.58
C ALA A 336 10.60 7.01 -35.77
N PRO A 337 9.79 7.19 -34.72
CA PRO A 337 8.38 7.59 -34.85
C PRO A 337 8.16 9.11 -34.96
N LEU A 338 9.06 9.94 -34.42
CA LEU A 338 8.88 11.40 -34.36
C LEU A 338 9.49 12.14 -35.56
N GLY A 339 10.42 11.53 -36.29
CA GLY A 339 11.31 12.23 -37.21
C GLY A 339 12.46 12.93 -36.48
N ASP A 340 13.38 13.53 -37.25
CA ASP A 340 14.64 14.02 -36.71
C ASP A 340 14.51 15.28 -35.84
N GLU A 341 13.60 16.20 -36.19
CA GLU A 341 13.42 17.45 -35.44
C GLU A 341 12.74 17.19 -34.08
N ASP A 342 11.54 16.59 -34.09
CA ASP A 342 10.80 16.27 -32.87
C ASP A 342 11.52 15.20 -32.04
N GLY A 343 12.23 14.28 -32.67
CA GLY A 343 13.03 13.27 -31.97
C GLY A 343 14.20 13.86 -31.19
N ARG A 344 14.90 14.85 -31.75
CA ARG A 344 15.96 15.58 -31.02
C ARG A 344 15.39 16.43 -29.90
N TRP A 345 14.29 17.15 -30.19
CA TRP A 345 13.60 17.94 -29.17
C TRP A 345 13.10 17.07 -28.00
N ALA A 346 12.53 15.90 -28.29
CA ALA A 346 12.10 14.95 -27.27
C ALA A 346 13.28 14.36 -26.48
N ALA A 347 14.41 14.09 -27.13
CA ALA A 347 15.60 13.61 -26.45
C ALA A 347 16.13 14.63 -25.43
N ASP A 348 16.22 15.91 -25.82
CA ASP A 348 16.62 16.99 -24.93
C ASP A 348 15.61 17.18 -23.78
N LEU A 349 14.31 17.18 -24.10
CA LEU A 349 13.25 17.35 -23.10
C LEU A 349 13.26 16.22 -22.06
N PHE A 350 13.39 14.97 -22.51
CA PHE A 350 13.27 13.79 -21.65
C PHE A 350 14.60 13.31 -21.04
N GLY A 351 15.72 13.97 -21.35
CA GLY A 351 17.05 13.58 -20.86
C GLY A 351 17.56 12.27 -21.48
N VAL A 352 17.23 11.99 -22.75
CA VAL A 352 17.68 10.79 -23.46
C VAL A 352 18.99 11.06 -24.19
N THR A 353 20.04 10.31 -23.83
CA THR A 353 21.40 10.53 -24.36
C THR A 353 21.98 9.25 -24.96
N ASP A 354 23.04 9.37 -25.77
CA ASP A 354 23.75 8.19 -26.32
C ASP A 354 24.50 7.39 -25.24
N ALA A 355 24.84 8.01 -24.10
CA ALA A 355 25.44 7.31 -22.97
C ALA A 355 24.42 6.45 -22.21
N GLY A 356 23.14 6.85 -22.25
CA GLY A 356 22.08 6.22 -21.48
C GLY A 356 22.12 6.59 -19.99
N THR A 357 20.98 6.39 -19.32
CA THR A 357 20.92 6.32 -17.84
C THR A 357 20.63 4.90 -17.36
N PHE A 358 20.43 3.97 -18.29
CA PHE A 358 20.09 2.57 -18.08
C PHE A 358 20.90 1.69 -19.04
N GLU A 359 20.75 0.37 -18.90
CA GLU A 359 21.49 -0.62 -19.69
C GLU A 359 21.34 -0.45 -21.20
N GLY A 360 22.35 -0.89 -21.95
CA GLY A 360 22.33 -0.89 -23.42
C GLY A 360 22.32 0.51 -24.06
N GLY A 361 22.71 1.56 -23.31
CA GLY A 361 22.69 2.94 -23.79
C GLY A 361 21.30 3.56 -23.86
N ALA A 362 20.31 2.94 -23.20
CA ALA A 362 18.96 3.49 -23.09
C ALA A 362 18.86 4.47 -21.91
N SER A 363 17.91 5.39 -21.97
CA SER A 363 17.59 6.31 -20.89
C SER A 363 16.17 6.10 -20.39
N VAL A 364 16.00 6.27 -19.09
CA VAL A 364 14.68 6.44 -18.47
C VAL A 364 14.23 7.88 -18.72
N LEU A 365 13.00 8.07 -19.20
CA LEU A 365 12.47 9.41 -19.49
C LEU A 365 12.28 10.20 -18.19
N GLN A 366 12.82 11.41 -18.15
CA GLN A 366 12.68 12.35 -17.03
C GLN A 366 12.07 13.65 -17.53
N LEU A 367 11.30 14.37 -16.73
CA LEU A 367 10.76 15.68 -17.12
C LEU A 367 11.19 16.75 -16.11
N ARG A 368 12.48 17.10 -16.18
CA ARG A 368 13.15 17.99 -15.22
C ARG A 368 12.64 19.43 -15.27
N ALA A 369 12.04 19.86 -16.38
CA ALA A 369 11.40 21.17 -16.53
C ALA A 369 10.08 21.03 -17.29
N ASP A 370 9.16 21.99 -17.09
CA ASP A 370 7.92 22.03 -17.86
C ASP A 370 8.22 22.40 -19.32
N PRO A 371 7.53 21.77 -20.29
CA PRO A 371 7.77 22.02 -21.71
C PRO A 371 7.37 23.46 -22.08
N SER A 372 8.23 24.15 -22.83
CA SER A 372 7.96 25.50 -23.33
C SER A 372 6.87 25.55 -24.40
N ASP A 373 6.62 24.43 -25.08
CA ASP A 373 5.56 24.24 -26.06
C ASP A 373 4.69 23.03 -25.66
N ALA A 374 3.56 23.32 -25.03
CA ALA A 374 2.62 22.31 -24.55
C ALA A 374 1.96 21.52 -25.69
N ALA A 375 1.66 22.16 -26.83
CA ALA A 375 1.01 21.49 -27.95
C ALA A 375 1.97 20.50 -28.62
N ARG A 376 3.24 20.89 -28.80
CA ARG A 376 4.30 19.98 -29.28
C ARG A 376 4.53 18.84 -28.30
N TYR A 377 4.59 19.12 -27.01
CA TYR A 377 4.71 18.09 -25.96
C TYR A 377 3.59 17.05 -26.02
N ASP A 378 2.32 17.47 -26.12
CA ASP A 378 1.18 16.56 -26.17
C ASP A 378 1.20 15.69 -27.43
N ASN A 379 1.57 16.25 -28.58
CA ASN A 379 1.76 15.50 -29.82
C ASN A 379 2.88 14.46 -29.69
N VAL A 380 4.05 14.87 -29.18
CA VAL A 380 5.19 13.98 -28.94
C VAL A 380 4.82 12.85 -28.00
N ARG A 381 4.16 13.14 -26.87
CA ARG A 381 3.67 12.10 -25.94
C ARG A 381 2.71 11.13 -26.60
N THR A 382 1.79 11.64 -27.41
CA THR A 382 0.81 10.81 -28.13
C THR A 382 1.50 9.84 -29.08
N VAL A 383 2.44 10.34 -29.89
CA VAL A 383 3.22 9.51 -30.82
C VAL A 383 4.10 8.50 -30.08
N LEU A 384 4.78 8.90 -29.01
CA LEU A 384 5.62 7.99 -28.22
C LEU A 384 4.80 6.94 -27.47
N ARG A 385 3.61 7.27 -26.95
CA ARG A 385 2.69 6.28 -26.37
C ARG A 385 2.26 5.25 -27.42
N ALA A 386 1.94 5.68 -28.63
CA ALA A 386 1.57 4.79 -29.73
C ALA A 386 2.76 3.92 -30.18
N ALA A 387 3.97 4.48 -30.23
CA ALA A 387 5.16 3.68 -30.50
C ALA A 387 5.39 2.65 -29.37
N ARG A 388 5.22 3.06 -28.11
CA ARG A 388 5.39 2.19 -26.93
C ARG A 388 4.46 0.99 -26.94
N SER A 389 3.21 1.15 -27.36
CA SER A 389 2.22 0.05 -27.37
C SER A 389 2.55 -1.07 -28.37
N THR A 390 3.48 -0.83 -29.30
CA THR A 390 3.97 -1.86 -30.23
C THR A 390 5.20 -2.62 -29.71
N ARG A 391 5.78 -2.16 -28.58
CA ARG A 391 6.87 -2.87 -27.88
C ARG A 391 6.28 -4.01 -27.03
N PRO A 392 7.07 -5.01 -26.62
CA PRO A 392 6.67 -5.93 -25.56
C PRO A 392 6.15 -5.13 -24.36
N GLN A 393 4.98 -5.52 -23.83
CA GLN A 393 4.37 -4.90 -22.66
C GLN A 393 4.66 -5.76 -21.43
N PRO A 394 4.74 -5.15 -20.23
CA PRO A 394 4.87 -5.90 -18.99
C PRO A 394 3.65 -6.81 -18.79
N GLY A 395 3.89 -7.94 -18.11
CA GLY A 395 2.82 -8.77 -17.59
C GLY A 395 1.93 -7.99 -16.63
N ARG A 396 0.67 -8.40 -16.48
CA ARG A 396 -0.24 -7.84 -15.48
C ARG A 396 -0.55 -8.93 -14.45
N ASP A 397 -0.33 -8.64 -13.18
CA ASP A 397 -0.88 -9.48 -12.12
C ASP A 397 -2.35 -9.13 -11.94
N ASP A 398 -3.21 -9.95 -12.54
CA ASP A 398 -4.68 -9.80 -12.53
C ASP A 398 -5.33 -10.09 -11.17
N LYS A 399 -4.54 -10.42 -10.14
CA LYS A 399 -5.04 -10.62 -8.79
C LYS A 399 -5.69 -9.35 -8.26
N ILE A 400 -6.87 -9.49 -7.66
CA ILE A 400 -7.56 -8.42 -6.94
C ILE A 400 -7.28 -8.62 -5.46
N VAL A 401 -6.67 -7.63 -4.79
CA VAL A 401 -6.40 -7.66 -3.34
C VAL A 401 -7.31 -6.65 -2.64
N THR A 402 -7.99 -7.07 -1.57
CA THR A 402 -9.00 -6.26 -0.87
C THR A 402 -8.43 -4.97 -0.31
N ALA A 403 -7.36 -5.04 0.49
CA ALA A 403 -6.74 -3.85 1.09
C ALA A 403 -6.36 -2.81 0.04
N TRP A 404 -5.78 -3.24 -1.09
CA TRP A 404 -5.28 -2.34 -2.13
C TRP A 404 -6.42 -1.68 -2.92
N ASN A 405 -7.52 -2.40 -3.12
CA ASN A 405 -8.74 -1.82 -3.67
C ASN A 405 -9.39 -0.84 -2.69
N GLY A 406 -9.36 -1.11 -1.38
CA GLY A 406 -9.76 -0.16 -0.34
C GLY A 406 -8.98 1.16 -0.41
N LEU A 407 -7.65 1.08 -0.50
CA LEU A 407 -6.78 2.26 -0.71
C LEU A 407 -7.12 3.00 -2.01
N ALA A 408 -7.37 2.28 -3.11
CA ALA A 408 -7.73 2.88 -4.39
C ALA A 408 -9.08 3.59 -4.33
N ILE A 409 -10.07 3.02 -3.64
CA ILE A 409 -11.40 3.64 -3.43
C ILE A 409 -11.24 4.99 -2.71
N THR A 410 -10.52 5.02 -1.58
CA THR A 410 -10.25 6.27 -0.84
C THR A 410 -9.55 7.30 -1.75
N ALA A 411 -8.48 6.89 -2.43
CA ALA A 411 -7.70 7.78 -3.29
C ALA A 411 -8.50 8.35 -4.46
N LEU A 412 -9.36 7.54 -5.11
CA LEU A 412 -10.21 7.98 -6.21
C LEU A 412 -11.31 8.93 -5.75
N CYS A 413 -11.90 8.72 -4.57
CA CYS A 413 -12.86 9.65 -4.00
C CYS A 413 -12.20 11.01 -3.69
N GLU A 414 -11.06 11.01 -2.98
CA GLU A 414 -10.34 12.24 -2.63
C GLU A 414 -9.82 12.97 -3.88
N ALA A 415 -9.28 12.25 -4.87
CA ALA A 415 -8.88 12.82 -6.16
C ALA A 415 -10.08 13.35 -6.97
N GLY A 416 -11.24 12.68 -6.92
CA GLY A 416 -12.47 13.14 -7.55
C GLY A 416 -12.93 14.48 -7.01
N VAL A 417 -12.83 14.68 -5.70
CA VAL A 417 -13.09 15.99 -5.07
C VAL A 417 -12.05 17.03 -5.50
N ALA A 418 -10.76 16.72 -5.42
CA ALA A 418 -9.68 17.66 -5.74
C ALA A 418 -9.62 18.08 -7.22
N LEU A 419 -10.04 17.21 -8.13
CA LEU A 419 -10.06 17.45 -9.58
C LEU A 419 -11.42 17.90 -10.11
N GLU A 420 -12.47 17.85 -9.28
CA GLU A 420 -13.86 18.03 -9.70
C GLU A 420 -14.27 17.03 -10.80
N ASP A 421 -13.83 15.77 -10.66
CA ASP A 421 -14.05 14.69 -11.63
C ASP A 421 -14.94 13.59 -11.04
N ALA A 422 -16.23 13.64 -11.38
CA ALA A 422 -17.24 12.68 -10.92
C ALA A 422 -17.02 11.25 -11.44
N GLU A 423 -16.25 11.06 -12.52
CA GLU A 423 -15.94 9.71 -13.03
C GLU A 423 -15.09 8.94 -12.01
N LEU A 424 -14.22 9.63 -11.27
CA LEU A 424 -13.36 8.99 -10.27
C LEU A 424 -14.20 8.45 -9.10
N THR A 425 -15.18 9.22 -8.63
CA THR A 425 -16.12 8.76 -7.60
C THR A 425 -16.98 7.60 -8.12
N ALA A 426 -17.45 7.65 -9.37
CA ALA A 426 -18.21 6.55 -9.96
C ALA A 426 -17.38 5.25 -10.07
N ALA A 427 -16.11 5.36 -10.44
CA ALA A 427 -15.19 4.21 -10.46
C ALA A 427 -14.93 3.64 -9.06
N ALA A 428 -14.78 4.49 -8.05
CA ALA A 428 -14.66 4.06 -6.65
C ALA A 428 -15.92 3.32 -6.17
N THR A 429 -17.10 3.83 -6.48
CA THR A 429 -18.38 3.17 -6.16
C THR A 429 -18.47 1.78 -6.79
N GLY A 430 -18.24 1.66 -8.11
CA GLY A 430 -18.31 0.38 -8.80
C GLY A 430 -17.28 -0.64 -8.29
N CYS A 431 -16.10 -0.18 -7.87
CA CYS A 431 -15.10 -1.03 -7.23
C CYS A 431 -15.57 -1.54 -5.87
N ALA A 432 -16.12 -0.67 -5.02
CA ALA A 432 -16.64 -1.05 -3.71
C ALA A 432 -17.79 -2.08 -3.81
N GLU A 433 -18.73 -1.86 -4.74
CA GLU A 433 -19.81 -2.81 -5.03
C GLU A 433 -19.24 -4.18 -5.42
N ALA A 434 -18.32 -4.20 -6.38
CA ALA A 434 -17.72 -5.45 -6.86
C ALA A 434 -16.91 -6.18 -5.78
N ILE A 435 -16.16 -5.47 -4.93
CA ILE A 435 -15.41 -6.07 -3.83
C ILE A 435 -16.36 -6.66 -2.77
N LEU A 436 -17.40 -5.93 -2.37
CA LEU A 436 -18.38 -6.44 -1.41
C LEU A 436 -19.09 -7.68 -1.97
N ASP A 437 -19.50 -7.63 -3.23
CA ASP A 437 -20.17 -8.74 -3.92
C ASP A 437 -19.27 -9.95 -4.12
N LEU A 438 -17.95 -9.76 -4.32
CA LEU A 438 -17.02 -10.85 -4.63
C LEU A 438 -16.30 -11.40 -3.40
N HIS A 439 -15.81 -10.55 -2.52
CA HIS A 439 -14.91 -10.93 -1.43
C HIS A 439 -15.61 -11.13 -0.08
N VAL A 440 -16.83 -10.66 0.11
CA VAL A 440 -17.61 -11.01 1.31
C VAL A 440 -18.29 -12.36 1.08
N ARG A 441 -17.88 -13.39 1.82
CA ARG A 441 -18.38 -14.77 1.71
C ARG A 441 -18.71 -15.30 3.09
N ASP A 442 -19.94 -15.76 3.27
CA ASP A 442 -20.42 -16.32 4.54
C ASP A 442 -20.18 -15.38 5.75
N GLY A 443 -20.30 -14.07 5.52
CA GLY A 443 -20.07 -13.03 6.54
C GLY A 443 -18.59 -12.74 6.86
N ARG A 444 -17.64 -13.33 6.14
CA ARG A 444 -16.20 -13.08 6.29
C ARG A 444 -15.63 -12.46 5.02
N LEU A 445 -14.67 -11.55 5.21
CA LEU A 445 -13.94 -10.92 4.12
C LEU A 445 -12.82 -11.85 3.63
N ARG A 446 -12.60 -11.85 2.31
CA ARG A 446 -11.54 -12.61 1.64
C ARG A 446 -10.44 -11.68 1.20
N ARG A 447 -9.20 -12.16 1.20
CA ARG A 447 -8.04 -11.32 0.87
C ARG A 447 -7.92 -11.05 -0.62
N ALA A 448 -8.05 -12.10 -1.43
CA ALA A 448 -7.75 -12.00 -2.85
C ALA A 448 -8.66 -12.85 -3.74
N SER A 449 -8.74 -12.48 -5.02
CA SER A 449 -9.33 -13.28 -6.09
C SER A 449 -8.56 -13.15 -7.40
N LEU A 450 -8.76 -14.10 -8.30
CA LEU A 450 -8.23 -14.07 -9.66
C LEU A 450 -9.31 -14.49 -10.66
N GLY A 451 -9.63 -13.62 -11.62
CA GLY A 451 -10.61 -13.91 -12.67
C GLY A 451 -11.99 -14.28 -12.13
N GLY A 452 -12.43 -13.60 -11.05
CA GLY A 452 -13.70 -13.87 -10.36
C GLY A 452 -13.69 -15.10 -9.44
N VAL A 453 -12.57 -15.83 -9.34
CA VAL A 453 -12.41 -16.94 -8.41
C VAL A 453 -11.76 -16.45 -7.13
N VAL A 454 -12.50 -16.52 -6.03
CA VAL A 454 -12.03 -16.13 -4.69
C VAL A 454 -10.99 -17.12 -4.19
N GLY A 455 -9.86 -16.60 -3.68
CA GLY A 455 -8.79 -17.39 -3.09
C GLY A 455 -9.15 -17.93 -1.71
N GLU A 456 -8.44 -18.98 -1.29
CA GLU A 456 -8.59 -19.57 0.05
C GLU A 456 -8.20 -18.62 1.20
N PRO A 457 -7.12 -17.80 1.11
CA PRO A 457 -6.70 -16.96 2.23
C PRO A 457 -7.79 -16.00 2.73
N ALA A 458 -8.00 -16.01 4.06
CA ALA A 458 -8.89 -15.06 4.72
C ALA A 458 -8.29 -13.65 4.67
N ALA A 459 -9.15 -12.63 4.71
CA ALA A 459 -8.71 -11.26 4.87
C ALA A 459 -7.97 -11.06 6.21
N ILE A 460 -6.93 -10.24 6.19
CA ILE A 460 -6.19 -9.86 7.39
C ILE A 460 -6.66 -8.46 7.86
N LEU A 461 -6.03 -7.90 8.89
CA LEU A 461 -6.44 -6.62 9.48
C LEU A 461 -6.43 -5.46 8.47
N ASP A 462 -5.40 -5.39 7.61
CA ASP A 462 -5.27 -4.32 6.61
C ASP A 462 -6.42 -4.33 5.58
N ASP A 463 -6.91 -5.50 5.19
CA ASP A 463 -8.03 -5.70 4.28
C ASP A 463 -9.32 -5.13 4.86
N HIS A 464 -9.59 -5.39 6.15
CA HIS A 464 -10.76 -4.85 6.84
C HIS A 464 -10.65 -3.33 6.99
N ALA A 465 -9.49 -2.85 7.45
CA ALA A 465 -9.27 -1.45 7.74
C ALA A 465 -9.32 -0.58 6.47
N ALA A 466 -8.57 -0.94 5.43
CA ALA A 466 -8.50 -0.15 4.20
C ALA A 466 -9.84 -0.15 3.44
N LEU A 467 -10.54 -1.29 3.39
CA LEU A 467 -11.88 -1.35 2.79
C LEU A 467 -12.89 -0.53 3.60
N ALA A 468 -12.90 -0.66 4.94
CA ALA A 468 -13.77 0.14 5.80
C ALA A 468 -13.53 1.64 5.60
N THR A 469 -12.28 2.09 5.56
CA THR A 469 -11.94 3.49 5.26
C THR A 469 -12.48 3.92 3.89
N GLY A 470 -12.28 3.11 2.84
CA GLY A 470 -12.83 3.39 1.51
C GLY A 470 -14.36 3.52 1.49
N LEU A 471 -15.06 2.64 2.20
CA LEU A 471 -16.52 2.68 2.34
C LEU A 471 -16.99 3.91 3.14
N LEU A 472 -16.29 4.27 4.21
CA LEU A 472 -16.58 5.50 4.98
C LEU A 472 -16.32 6.76 4.14
N THR A 473 -15.31 6.76 3.28
CA THR A 473 -15.09 7.84 2.30
C THR A 473 -16.24 7.90 1.29
N LEU A 474 -16.70 6.75 0.77
CA LEU A 474 -17.86 6.67 -0.12
C LEU A 474 -19.14 7.18 0.55
N HIS A 475 -19.38 6.85 1.82
CA HIS A 475 -20.48 7.40 2.60
C HIS A 475 -20.44 8.93 2.63
N GLN A 476 -19.27 9.52 2.89
CA GLN A 476 -19.10 10.98 2.97
C GLN A 476 -19.34 11.68 1.61
N VAL A 477 -18.92 11.08 0.50
CA VAL A 477 -19.08 11.70 -0.83
C VAL A 477 -20.44 11.43 -1.47
N THR A 478 -21.07 10.29 -1.20
CA THR A 478 -22.35 9.89 -1.80
C THR A 478 -23.58 10.11 -0.90
N GLY A 479 -23.39 10.17 0.42
CA GLY A 479 -24.47 10.21 1.41
C GLY A 479 -25.25 8.90 1.56
N GLN A 480 -24.78 7.79 0.95
CA GLN A 480 -25.48 6.50 1.04
C GLN A 480 -25.13 5.76 2.34
N GLU A 481 -26.16 5.38 3.09
CA GLU A 481 -26.05 4.69 4.39
C GLU A 481 -25.55 3.24 4.26
N SER A 482 -25.74 2.59 3.10
CA SER A 482 -25.27 1.23 2.85
C SER A 482 -23.75 1.09 3.02
N TRP A 483 -22.99 2.12 2.64
CA TRP A 483 -21.54 2.13 2.81
C TRP A 483 -21.13 2.19 4.28
N LEU A 484 -21.81 3.01 5.08
CA LEU A 484 -21.58 3.09 6.52
C LEU A 484 -21.91 1.76 7.21
N ALA A 485 -23.04 1.13 6.83
CA ALA A 485 -23.43 -0.17 7.37
C ALA A 485 -22.37 -1.25 7.06
N ALA A 486 -21.95 -1.37 5.80
CA ALA A 486 -20.93 -2.33 5.40
C ALA A 486 -19.58 -2.07 6.08
N ALA A 487 -19.15 -0.81 6.18
CA ALA A 487 -17.93 -0.45 6.90
C ALA A 487 -18.00 -0.85 8.38
N ALA A 488 -19.13 -0.57 9.03
CA ALA A 488 -19.32 -0.92 10.44
C ALA A 488 -19.28 -2.43 10.67
N ASP A 489 -19.85 -3.24 9.77
CA ASP A 489 -19.80 -4.69 9.90
C ASP A 489 -18.36 -5.24 9.77
N LEU A 490 -17.53 -4.64 8.90
CA LEU A 490 -16.10 -4.98 8.79
C LEU A 490 -15.32 -4.59 10.07
N LEU A 491 -15.62 -3.43 10.65
CA LEU A 491 -14.97 -2.96 11.88
C LEU A 491 -15.37 -3.80 13.10
N ASP A 492 -16.62 -4.23 13.19
CA ASP A 492 -17.06 -5.14 14.24
C ASP A 492 -16.32 -6.49 14.15
N VAL A 493 -16.15 -7.05 12.95
CA VAL A 493 -15.31 -8.25 12.74
C VAL A 493 -13.85 -8.01 13.15
N ALA A 494 -13.28 -6.86 12.79
CA ALA A 494 -11.91 -6.51 13.19
C ALA A 494 -11.77 -6.50 14.72
N LEU A 495 -12.70 -5.83 15.42
CA LEU A 495 -12.71 -5.73 16.88
C LEU A 495 -12.92 -7.08 17.58
N ASP A 496 -13.70 -7.98 16.97
CA ASP A 496 -13.99 -9.29 17.55
C ASP A 496 -12.82 -10.28 17.42
N HIS A 497 -12.03 -10.17 16.35
CA HIS A 497 -11.07 -11.22 15.98
C HIS A 497 -9.61 -10.81 15.98
N PHE A 498 -9.28 -9.51 15.88
CA PHE A 498 -7.89 -9.05 15.67
C PHE A 498 -7.30 -8.32 16.87
N VAL A 499 -8.12 -7.90 17.84
CA VAL A 499 -7.65 -7.24 19.06
C VAL A 499 -6.80 -8.19 19.89
N ASP A 500 -5.72 -7.68 20.47
CA ASP A 500 -4.99 -8.37 21.55
C ASP A 500 -5.80 -8.24 22.86
N PRO A 501 -6.35 -9.34 23.39
CA PRO A 501 -7.21 -9.29 24.58
C PRO A 501 -6.44 -8.90 25.85
N ASP A 502 -5.11 -9.07 25.87
CA ASP A 502 -4.25 -8.80 27.02
C ASP A 502 -3.67 -7.37 26.99
N HIS A 503 -3.66 -6.72 25.82
CA HIS A 503 -3.05 -5.41 25.63
C HIS A 503 -3.98 -4.46 24.84
N PRO A 504 -4.74 -3.59 25.53
CA PRO A 504 -5.64 -2.64 24.87
C PRO A 504 -4.94 -1.79 23.80
N GLY A 505 -5.57 -1.67 22.63
CA GLY A 505 -5.04 -0.90 21.51
C GLY A 505 -3.99 -1.60 20.66
N ARG A 506 -3.59 -2.82 21.01
CA ARG A 506 -2.76 -3.67 20.16
C ARG A 506 -3.61 -4.59 19.30
N TRP A 507 -3.08 -4.89 18.12
CA TRP A 507 -3.77 -5.64 17.09
C TRP A 507 -2.84 -6.69 16.50
N TYR A 508 -3.38 -7.86 16.24
CA TYR A 508 -2.76 -8.86 15.40
C TYR A 508 -3.13 -8.62 13.94
N ASP A 509 -2.23 -8.98 13.03
CA ASP A 509 -2.49 -8.88 11.60
C ASP A 509 -3.48 -9.94 11.13
N VAL A 510 -3.43 -11.16 11.69
CA VAL A 510 -4.34 -12.26 11.34
C VAL A 510 -5.39 -12.48 12.43
N ALA A 511 -6.57 -12.98 12.06
CA ALA A 511 -7.66 -13.31 12.99
C ALA A 511 -7.27 -14.44 13.97
N ASP A 512 -7.93 -14.51 15.12
CA ASP A 512 -7.70 -15.51 16.16
C ASP A 512 -8.17 -16.92 15.79
N ASP A 513 -9.12 -17.00 14.85
CA ASP A 513 -9.68 -18.23 14.27
C ASP A 513 -9.04 -18.62 12.93
N ALA A 514 -7.97 -17.91 12.52
CA ALA A 514 -7.19 -18.24 11.32
C ALA A 514 -6.26 -19.46 11.53
N GLU A 515 -5.58 -19.88 10.46
CA GLU A 515 -4.53 -20.92 10.54
C GLU A 515 -3.47 -20.52 11.59
N GLN A 516 -3.22 -21.41 12.55
CA GLN A 516 -2.25 -21.18 13.61
C GLN A 516 -0.82 -21.36 13.06
N LEU A 517 -0.09 -20.24 12.95
CA LEU A 517 1.32 -20.21 12.55
C LEU A 517 2.25 -20.28 13.78
N LEU A 518 3.56 -20.31 13.53
CA LEU A 518 4.59 -20.27 14.58
C LEU A 518 4.41 -19.10 15.56
N LEU A 519 4.01 -17.95 15.01
CA LEU A 519 3.64 -16.75 15.74
C LEU A 519 2.48 -16.07 15.02
N ARG A 520 1.64 -15.39 15.79
CA ARG A 520 0.59 -14.53 15.24
C ARG A 520 1.20 -13.15 14.99
N PRO A 521 1.41 -12.73 13.72
CA PRO A 521 2.05 -11.45 13.43
C PRO A 521 1.19 -10.28 13.92
N ALA A 522 1.86 -9.18 14.28
CA ALA A 522 1.29 -7.97 14.85
C ALA A 522 2.25 -6.80 14.57
N ASP A 523 2.59 -6.55 13.29
CA ASP A 523 3.56 -5.50 12.93
C ASP A 523 2.92 -4.11 13.03
N PRO A 524 3.36 -3.25 13.94
CA PRO A 524 2.78 -1.91 14.09
C PRO A 524 3.46 -0.87 13.19
N LEU A 525 4.52 -1.23 12.45
CA LEU A 525 5.29 -0.28 11.64
C LEU A 525 4.69 -0.12 10.25
N ASP A 526 4.60 1.13 9.79
CA ASP A 526 4.24 1.41 8.41
C ASP A 526 5.41 1.04 7.48
N GLY A 527 5.11 0.34 6.39
CA GLY A 527 6.05 -0.03 5.33
C GLY A 527 5.70 0.63 4.01
N ALA A 528 5.77 -0.14 2.91
CA ALA A 528 5.27 0.32 1.60
C ALA A 528 3.75 0.57 1.61
N THR A 529 3.03 -0.09 2.52
CA THR A 529 1.65 0.19 2.89
C THR A 529 1.59 0.57 4.37
N PRO A 530 0.55 1.30 4.81
CA PRO A 530 0.27 1.45 6.23
C PRO A 530 0.12 0.08 6.90
N SER A 531 0.54 -0.04 8.15
CA SER A 531 0.28 -1.25 8.95
C SER A 531 -1.22 -1.48 9.13
N GLY A 532 -1.61 -2.72 9.42
CA GLY A 532 -3.01 -3.02 9.78
C GLY A 532 -3.46 -2.20 11.00
N ALA A 533 -2.57 -2.05 11.99
CA ALA A 533 -2.83 -1.29 13.20
C ALA A 533 -3.00 0.22 12.95
N SER A 534 -2.18 0.85 12.10
CA SER A 534 -2.34 2.27 11.77
C SER A 534 -3.60 2.49 10.93
N SER A 535 -3.89 1.58 10.00
CA SER A 535 -5.07 1.64 9.13
C SER A 535 -6.37 1.51 9.94
N ILE A 536 -6.44 0.56 10.88
CA ILE A 536 -7.66 0.37 11.69
C ILE A 536 -7.89 1.56 12.62
N ALA A 537 -6.83 2.24 13.05
CA ALA A 537 -6.96 3.49 13.81
C ALA A 537 -7.65 4.60 12.99
N GLU A 538 -7.29 4.77 11.70
CA GLU A 538 -7.98 5.72 10.80
C GLU A 538 -9.46 5.33 10.66
N ALA A 539 -9.73 4.05 10.36
CA ALA A 539 -11.08 3.56 10.11
C ALA A 539 -12.00 3.70 11.33
N LEU A 540 -11.52 3.33 12.53
CA LEU A 540 -12.26 3.47 13.79
C LEU A 540 -12.51 4.94 14.14
N GLN A 541 -11.51 5.81 13.97
CA GLN A 541 -11.67 7.24 14.23
C GLN A 541 -12.73 7.88 13.32
N LEU A 542 -12.74 7.53 12.03
CA LEU A 542 -13.78 7.99 11.10
C LEU A 542 -15.16 7.45 11.50
N ALA A 543 -15.26 6.15 11.75
CA ALA A 543 -16.53 5.49 12.06
C ALA A 543 -17.13 5.94 13.41
N ALA A 544 -16.31 6.27 14.41
CA ALA A 544 -16.73 6.73 15.73
C ALA A 544 -17.66 7.96 15.68
N HIS A 545 -17.54 8.78 14.63
CA HIS A 545 -18.34 9.99 14.44
C HIS A 545 -19.48 9.85 13.43
N LEU A 546 -19.62 8.66 12.82
CA LEU A 546 -20.64 8.37 11.80
C LEU A 546 -21.65 7.32 12.29
N ALA A 547 -21.19 6.35 13.08
CA ALA A 547 -21.99 5.21 13.51
C ALA A 547 -23.08 5.57 14.54
N SER A 548 -24.01 4.64 14.72
CA SER A 548 -25.01 4.70 15.81
C SER A 548 -24.34 4.84 17.19
N PRO A 549 -24.99 5.45 18.20
CA PRO A 549 -24.38 5.71 19.51
C PRO A 549 -23.69 4.51 20.18
N GLU A 550 -24.26 3.31 20.05
CA GLU A 550 -23.72 2.07 20.63
C GLU A 550 -22.37 1.68 19.99
N ARG A 551 -22.32 1.58 18.66
CA ARG A 551 -21.09 1.35 17.89
C ARG A 551 -20.09 2.51 18.03
N ALA A 552 -20.57 3.75 18.04
CA ALA A 552 -19.74 4.96 18.13
C ALA A 552 -18.87 4.99 19.40
N GLN A 553 -19.43 4.60 20.55
CA GLN A 553 -18.67 4.51 21.80
C GLN A 553 -17.60 3.42 21.71
N ARG A 554 -17.96 2.22 21.23
CA ARG A 554 -17.02 1.11 21.03
C ARG A 554 -15.85 1.51 20.13
N TYR A 555 -16.13 2.21 19.03
CA TYR A 555 -15.12 2.65 18.07
C TYR A 555 -14.25 3.77 18.64
N THR A 556 -14.83 4.72 19.39
CA THR A 556 -14.08 5.76 20.10
C THR A 556 -13.05 5.14 21.05
N ASP A 557 -13.49 4.22 21.90
CA ASP A 557 -12.61 3.60 22.92
C ASP A 557 -11.47 2.82 22.25
N ALA A 558 -11.78 2.08 21.19
CA ALA A 558 -10.77 1.35 20.42
C ALA A 558 -9.79 2.28 19.70
N ALA A 559 -10.26 3.36 19.05
CA ALA A 559 -9.41 4.32 18.36
C ALA A 559 -8.43 5.01 19.34
N VAL A 560 -8.93 5.44 20.51
CA VAL A 560 -8.10 6.08 21.56
C VAL A 560 -7.06 5.11 22.12
N ALA A 561 -7.45 3.88 22.42
CA ALA A 561 -6.52 2.87 22.90
C ALA A 561 -5.43 2.56 21.85
N THR A 562 -5.82 2.46 20.59
CA THR A 562 -4.92 2.15 19.46
C THR A 562 -3.89 3.27 19.25
N LEU A 563 -4.32 4.53 19.23
CA LEU A 563 -3.39 5.67 19.16
C LEU A 563 -2.47 5.75 20.37
N SER A 564 -2.98 5.47 21.56
CA SER A 564 -2.16 5.47 22.79
C SER A 564 -1.05 4.42 22.74
N ALA A 565 -1.33 3.24 22.17
CA ALA A 565 -0.32 2.19 21.98
C ALA A 565 0.76 2.57 20.96
N ALA A 566 0.45 3.45 20.00
CA ALA A 566 1.37 3.92 18.97
C ALA A 566 2.25 5.11 19.40
N ALA A 567 2.03 5.70 20.59
CA ALA A 567 2.75 6.91 21.02
C ALA A 567 4.28 6.77 20.99
N ALA A 568 4.81 5.62 21.40
CA ALA A 568 6.26 5.35 21.35
C ALA A 568 6.83 5.31 19.92
N LEU A 569 6.02 4.96 18.92
CA LEU A 569 6.43 4.99 17.51
C LEU A 569 6.63 6.42 17.02
N LEU A 570 5.65 7.29 17.32
CA LEU A 570 5.70 8.70 16.96
C LEU A 570 6.91 9.39 17.58
N GLU A 571 7.24 9.05 18.83
CA GLU A 571 8.41 9.60 19.51
C GLU A 571 9.74 9.07 18.96
N ARG A 572 9.86 7.76 18.71
CA ARG A 572 11.16 7.11 18.50
C ARG A 572 11.52 6.83 17.04
N VAL A 573 10.52 6.56 16.21
CA VAL A 573 10.69 6.11 14.82
C VAL A 573 9.66 6.74 13.86
N PRO A 574 9.47 8.08 13.88
CA PRO A 574 8.38 8.73 13.14
C PRO A 574 8.41 8.50 11.61
N ARG A 575 9.58 8.22 11.01
CA ARG A 575 9.67 7.85 9.58
C ARG A 575 8.94 6.56 9.23
N SER A 576 8.84 5.63 10.18
CA SER A 576 8.14 4.34 10.04
C SER A 576 6.73 4.39 10.64
N ALA A 577 6.22 5.59 10.93
CA ALA A 577 4.93 5.84 11.55
C ALA A 577 4.17 6.97 10.84
N GLY A 578 4.35 7.10 9.52
CA GLY A 578 3.74 8.17 8.74
C GLY A 578 2.21 8.13 8.74
N HIS A 579 1.61 6.94 8.64
CA HIS A 579 0.16 6.84 8.69
C HIS A 579 -0.35 7.05 10.13
N TRP A 580 0.35 6.51 11.13
CA TRP A 580 0.07 6.83 12.53
C TRP A 580 0.06 8.33 12.82
N LEU A 581 1.07 9.05 12.31
CA LEU A 581 1.17 10.50 12.48
C LEU A 581 -0.01 11.19 11.78
N SER A 582 -0.43 10.72 10.60
CA SER A 582 -1.60 11.23 9.88
C SER A 582 -2.91 11.08 10.68
N VAL A 583 -3.08 9.96 11.40
CA VAL A 583 -4.24 9.72 12.28
C VAL A 583 -4.14 10.58 13.55
N ALA A 584 -2.95 10.66 14.16
CA ALA A 584 -2.68 11.50 15.33
C ALA A 584 -2.90 12.99 15.06
N GLU A 585 -2.47 13.50 13.91
CA GLU A 585 -2.73 14.88 13.45
C GLU A 585 -4.23 15.20 13.42
N ALA A 586 -5.05 14.26 12.91
CA ALA A 586 -6.50 14.40 12.88
C ALA A 586 -7.13 14.30 14.29
N ALA A 587 -6.63 13.39 15.13
CA ALA A 587 -7.08 13.21 16.51
C ALA A 587 -6.82 14.46 17.37
N VAL A 588 -5.60 15.01 17.30
CA VAL A 588 -5.15 16.17 18.08
C VAL A 588 -5.90 17.43 17.69
N ARG A 589 -6.23 17.60 16.40
CA ARG A 589 -7.05 18.72 15.94
C ARG A 589 -8.50 18.65 16.47
N GLY A 590 -8.86 17.53 17.11
CA GLY A 590 -10.20 17.12 17.49
C GLY A 590 -10.92 16.71 16.20
N PRO A 591 -11.10 15.40 15.90
CA PRO A 591 -11.49 14.95 14.57
C PRO A 591 -12.59 15.83 14.02
N ILE A 592 -12.24 16.59 12.97
CA ILE A 592 -13.09 17.67 12.48
C ILE A 592 -14.28 17.03 11.80
N GLN A 593 -15.47 17.37 12.27
CA GLN A 593 -16.72 16.96 11.66
C GLN A 593 -17.35 18.19 11.00
N ILE A 594 -17.69 18.10 9.72
CA ILE A 594 -18.39 19.14 8.97
C ILE A 594 -19.73 18.56 8.53
N ALA A 595 -20.79 18.91 9.27
CA ALA A 595 -22.14 18.49 8.95
C ALA A 595 -22.86 19.59 8.16
N VAL A 596 -23.24 19.32 6.91
CA VAL A 596 -23.91 20.29 6.05
C VAL A 596 -25.38 19.93 5.90
N SER A 597 -26.22 20.66 6.61
CA SER A 597 -27.67 20.57 6.51
C SER A 597 -28.12 21.33 5.27
N CYS A 598 -28.64 20.60 4.26
CA CYS A 598 -28.99 21.14 2.96
C CYS A 598 -30.33 20.61 2.44
N ALA A 599 -30.95 21.32 1.49
CA ALA A 599 -32.20 20.87 0.88
C ALA A 599 -31.99 19.68 -0.07
N ASP A 600 -30.93 19.75 -0.87
CA ASP A 600 -30.48 18.75 -1.82
C ASP A 600 -28.94 18.69 -1.82
N PRO A 601 -28.33 17.57 -1.39
CA PRO A 601 -26.88 17.39 -1.39
C PRO A 601 -26.24 17.52 -2.78
N VAL A 602 -26.97 17.19 -3.85
CA VAL A 602 -26.43 17.21 -5.23
C VAL A 602 -26.17 18.65 -5.69
N THR A 603 -27.02 19.59 -5.28
CA THR A 603 -26.95 20.99 -5.71
C THR A 603 -26.38 21.93 -4.65
N SER A 604 -25.94 21.43 -3.50
CA SER A 604 -25.46 22.26 -2.39
C SER A 604 -24.04 22.77 -2.63
N GLU A 605 -23.91 24.07 -2.93
CA GLU A 605 -22.60 24.74 -3.06
C GLU A 605 -21.80 24.73 -1.75
N LEU A 606 -22.49 24.82 -0.60
CA LEU A 606 -21.84 24.79 0.71
C LEU A 606 -21.25 23.41 1.01
N LEU A 607 -21.92 22.33 0.61
CA LEU A 607 -21.38 20.97 0.74
C LEU A 607 -20.18 20.74 -0.18
N ALA A 608 -20.25 21.19 -1.44
CA ALA A 608 -19.11 21.14 -2.35
C ALA A 608 -17.91 21.91 -1.78
N THR A 609 -18.15 23.11 -1.24
CA THR A 609 -17.13 23.92 -0.57
C THR A 609 -16.58 23.23 0.68
N ALA A 610 -17.42 22.60 1.49
CA ALA A 610 -16.99 21.85 2.67
C ALA A 610 -16.03 20.71 2.29
N ARG A 611 -16.35 19.94 1.25
CA ARG A 611 -15.48 18.86 0.75
C ARG A 611 -14.15 19.40 0.20
N ALA A 612 -14.17 20.53 -0.50
CA ALA A 612 -12.97 21.15 -1.04
C ALA A 612 -12.04 21.75 0.03
N LEU A 613 -12.60 22.25 1.14
CA LEU A 613 -11.85 22.91 2.21
C LEU A 613 -11.50 21.98 3.38
N ALA A 614 -12.14 20.82 3.47
CA ALA A 614 -11.94 19.88 4.57
C ALA A 614 -10.48 19.46 4.67
N PRO A 615 -9.84 19.61 5.85
CA PRO A 615 -8.49 19.13 6.05
C PRO A 615 -8.44 17.60 6.02
N GLY A 616 -7.25 17.03 5.80
CA GLY A 616 -7.03 15.60 5.80
C GLY A 616 -7.48 14.96 7.12
N GLY A 617 -8.24 13.88 7.02
CA GLY A 617 -8.83 13.18 8.18
C GLY A 617 -10.10 13.82 8.74
N ALA A 618 -10.62 14.91 8.17
CA ALA A 618 -11.94 15.43 8.52
C ALA A 618 -13.07 14.58 7.96
N ILE A 619 -14.20 14.57 8.66
CA ILE A 619 -15.43 13.88 8.29
C ILE A 619 -16.41 14.89 7.71
N VAL A 620 -16.86 14.69 6.47
CA VAL A 620 -17.82 15.59 5.81
C VAL A 620 -19.08 14.84 5.43
N VAL A 621 -20.21 15.20 6.03
CA VAL A 621 -21.53 14.62 5.69
C VAL A 621 -22.49 15.74 5.32
N GLY A 622 -23.17 15.57 4.18
CA GLY A 622 -24.19 16.49 3.71
C GLY A 622 -25.49 15.78 3.41
N GLY A 623 -26.60 16.34 3.89
CA GLY A 623 -27.90 15.69 3.81
C GLY A 623 -29.03 16.62 4.23
N ARG A 624 -30.26 16.11 4.12
CA ARG A 624 -31.43 16.78 4.70
C ARG A 624 -31.31 16.86 6.23
N PRO A 625 -31.93 17.84 6.90
CA PRO A 625 -31.98 17.88 8.36
C PRO A 625 -32.38 16.52 8.95
N ASP A 626 -31.68 16.09 9.99
CA ASP A 626 -31.93 14.83 10.72
C ASP A 626 -31.85 13.54 9.88
N SER A 627 -31.25 13.57 8.69
CA SER A 627 -31.15 12.40 7.80
C SER A 627 -30.06 11.38 8.18
N SER A 628 -29.10 11.76 9.02
CA SER A 628 -28.05 10.89 9.54
C SER A 628 -27.69 11.27 10.99
N GLU A 629 -26.93 10.43 11.69
CA GLU A 629 -26.46 10.70 13.06
C GLU A 629 -25.74 12.06 13.15
N LEU A 630 -24.86 12.34 12.19
CA LEU A 630 -24.12 13.60 12.14
C LEU A 630 -24.98 14.82 11.75
N LEU A 631 -26.23 14.63 11.31
CA LEU A 631 -27.15 15.72 10.98
C LEU A 631 -28.28 15.91 12.01
N ARG A 632 -28.35 15.06 13.04
CA ARG A 632 -29.35 15.18 14.11
C ARG A 632 -29.23 16.50 14.86
N GLY A 633 -30.34 17.22 14.99
CA GLY A 633 -30.42 18.49 15.70
C GLY A 633 -29.68 19.65 15.02
N ARG A 634 -29.33 19.50 13.73
CA ARG A 634 -28.58 20.48 12.93
C ARG A 634 -29.45 20.99 11.78
N PRO A 635 -30.40 21.91 12.04
CA PRO A 635 -31.32 22.41 11.02
C PRO A 635 -30.64 23.34 9.99
N ARG A 636 -31.37 23.68 8.93
CA ARG A 636 -31.00 24.78 8.03
C ARG A 636 -31.17 26.12 8.75
N VAL A 637 -30.38 27.14 8.36
CA VAL A 637 -30.41 28.47 9.01
C VAL A 637 -31.11 29.45 8.08
N ARG A 638 -32.25 30.00 8.52
CA ARG A 638 -33.06 30.96 7.73
C ARG A 638 -33.33 30.46 6.30
N ASP A 639 -33.71 29.19 6.18
CA ASP A 639 -33.95 28.48 4.92
C ASP A 639 -32.75 28.41 3.95
N ALA A 640 -31.53 28.71 4.42
CA ALA A 640 -30.28 28.47 3.71
C ALA A 640 -29.58 27.21 4.24
N ASP A 641 -28.74 26.62 3.39
CA ASP A 641 -27.87 25.52 3.80
C ASP A 641 -26.92 25.99 4.91
N ALA A 642 -26.65 25.11 5.86
CA ALA A 642 -25.88 25.43 7.05
C ALA A 642 -24.82 24.36 7.32
N ALA A 643 -23.58 24.78 7.50
CA ALA A 643 -22.47 23.92 7.89
C ALA A 643 -22.19 24.07 9.39
N TYR A 644 -22.07 22.95 10.08
CA TYR A 644 -21.73 22.84 11.49
C TYR A 644 -20.35 22.20 11.59
N VAL A 645 -19.37 22.97 12.07
CA VAL A 645 -18.01 22.48 12.29
C VAL A 645 -17.88 22.07 13.75
N CYS A 646 -17.56 20.80 13.98
CA CYS A 646 -17.30 20.27 15.31
C CYS A 646 -15.86 19.76 15.41
N ARG A 647 -15.25 19.91 16.59
CA ARG A 647 -13.94 19.38 16.96
C ARG A 647 -14.13 18.46 18.15
N GLY A 648 -14.04 17.15 17.91
CA GLY A 648 -14.43 16.15 18.90
C GLY A 648 -15.91 16.29 19.27
N GLN A 649 -16.21 16.70 20.50
CA GLN A 649 -17.57 16.85 21.02
C GLN A 649 -18.10 18.29 21.01
N VAL A 650 -17.28 19.28 20.63
CA VAL A 650 -17.65 20.70 20.67
C VAL A 650 -17.92 21.21 19.26
N CYS A 651 -19.07 21.84 19.03
CA CYS A 651 -19.45 22.43 17.75
C CYS A 651 -19.45 23.97 17.82
N ASP A 652 -18.98 24.60 16.74
CA ASP A 652 -19.09 26.05 16.54
C ASP A 652 -20.52 26.45 16.15
N LEU A 653 -20.78 27.77 16.11
CA LEU A 653 -22.03 28.29 15.52
C LEU A 653 -22.11 27.92 14.03
N PRO A 654 -23.31 27.59 13.50
CA PRO A 654 -23.45 27.24 12.10
C PRO A 654 -23.11 28.41 11.19
N VAL A 655 -22.44 28.11 10.08
CA VAL A 655 -22.10 29.05 9.02
C VAL A 655 -22.89 28.75 7.75
N VAL A 656 -23.20 29.78 6.97
CA VAL A 656 -24.05 29.66 5.76
C VAL A 656 -23.33 30.05 4.48
N THR A 657 -22.05 30.44 4.56
CA THR A 657 -21.25 30.82 3.40
C THR A 657 -19.94 30.04 3.37
N GLY A 658 -19.40 29.82 2.17
CA GLY A 658 -18.09 29.18 1.99
C GLY A 658 -16.95 29.97 2.64
N ALA A 659 -17.02 31.31 2.65
CA ALA A 659 -16.00 32.16 3.27
C ALA A 659 -15.98 32.01 4.80
N ASP A 660 -17.16 31.97 5.43
CA ASP A 660 -17.28 31.75 6.87
C ASP A 660 -16.84 30.33 7.24
N LEU A 661 -17.15 29.32 6.40
CA LEU A 661 -16.65 27.96 6.58
C LEU A 661 -15.12 27.89 6.50
N ALA A 662 -14.51 28.56 5.52
CA ALA A 662 -13.06 28.66 5.42
C ALA A 662 -12.42 29.37 6.63
N ALA A 663 -13.12 30.33 7.24
CA ALA A 663 -12.67 30.98 8.47
C ALA A 663 -12.80 30.04 9.68
N ALA A 664 -13.90 29.30 9.80
CA ALA A 664 -14.12 28.34 10.87
C ALA A 664 -13.06 27.23 10.87
N LEU A 665 -12.66 26.72 9.70
CA LEU A 665 -11.66 25.65 9.59
C LEU A 665 -10.21 26.09 9.86
N ARG A 666 -9.93 27.40 9.75
CA ARG A 666 -8.59 27.99 9.96
C ARG A 666 -8.21 28.21 11.42
N GLN A 667 -9.13 28.03 12.36
CA GLN A 667 -8.79 28.11 13.78
C GLN A 667 -7.85 26.95 14.14
N SER A 668 -6.56 27.25 14.27
CA SER A 668 -5.53 26.33 14.73
C SER A 668 -5.81 25.90 16.16
N VAL A 669 -5.55 24.62 16.44
CA VAL A 669 -5.51 24.03 17.78
C VAL A 669 -4.08 23.62 18.08
#